data_AF-A0A150HEX4-F1
#
_entry.id   AF-A0A150HEX4-F1
#
_cell.length_a   1.000
_cell.length_b   1.000
_cell.length_c   1.000
_cell.angle_alpha   90.00
_cell.angle_beta   90.00
_cell.angle_gamma   90.00
#
_symmetry.space_group_name_H-M   'P 1'
#
loop_
_entity.id
_entity.type
_entity.pdbx_description
1 polymer ?
#
loop_
_entity_poly.entity_id
_entity_poly.type
_entity_poly.pdbx_seq_one_letter_code
_entity_poly.pdbx_strand_id
1 'polypeptide(L)'
;MTDVDDLDDEPLRLPPAPTPPARAPLPILTAIVPVVGALVLWRITGSVHSLWFAALGPLVAGASFVDGLRTARRARRRAGREDLRALAHLEEAVARRHEAERRRAWRRTPDVATLCADEAEVWRSVPGRDEALVVGRGEGVSTLRMEGEPADDAARALRRRARRLEDAPVTVPLHAGLAVRGPAAQATAVVRALVMQICLVRAPGRVRIADPEAVGEILGDVSPLPHAFASAGDALVLADGAARLASDADIPIVVLADDAPPPTRCRAVLTLHGGDEAVLDHEGSTRSVRIEALSAAQASEVAAMLSERARELGHRGDAPVAFEELVDDCSGAGLTAAIGVSAGEVVTVDLVADGPHAVVVGTTGSGKSELLVTWAAGLCRGRHIGEVCLLLIDFKGGRSFDALAALPHVAGIVTDLDDRTAVRAVESLRAEIRRRERVLAEHGARDVEEAAGALPRLVVIVDEFAALVAAHPEMHELFSDVAARGRALGIHAILASQRAAGAFRDGLLANAPLRIALRTLDAADSRAVIGVDDAVRLPGRAEARGTALLRRAADVDPQRVRMARCSPVALAAISDAAGNDRATAPWLPPLPPVVGLDRVAVTGRIALGLSDEPEHQRQAPVLLPLAATALAVIGAPGSGRSSLLRAIARQLPQPPTWVSDDPEAAWDAVGAAVGRRDGTGVVVDDVDALLTRYPAEYAAEMMVRIERLVRDAGQSGGLVVLSAARCAGSLARLLELIPHRAILPLATRADHVAAGGDGSDHVRDQPPGRGRWGRVLVQFIRDDAPTTPTVVGSPPPTWTPGEADTAGLVVAHGFARDGLHRASAAGDAPIISVDEAASRGGASSRALVVGTPEEWLAQWKLLGELRTRHEFVVSAECSAEYRALTGRRDLPVYAAARADRAWRLVPDGAAQRVLLPWS
;
A
#
# COMPACT_ATOMS: atom_id res chain seq x y z
N MET A 1 -24.32 18.05 -55.64
CA MET A 1 -23.42 17.62 -56.73
C MET A 1 -23.86 16.21 -57.13
N THR A 2 -25.12 16.07 -57.54
CA THR A 2 -25.88 14.81 -57.43
C THR A 2 -26.52 14.35 -58.75
N ASP A 3 -26.33 15.09 -59.85
CA ASP A 3 -26.89 14.75 -61.18
C ASP A 3 -25.89 14.06 -62.13
N VAL A 4 -24.62 13.87 -61.72
CA VAL A 4 -23.58 13.29 -62.60
C VAL A 4 -23.36 11.79 -62.35
N ASP A 5 -23.59 11.30 -61.13
CA ASP A 5 -23.34 9.88 -60.78
C ASP A 5 -24.40 8.91 -61.34
N ASP A 6 -25.63 9.36 -61.61
CA ASP A 6 -26.73 8.49 -62.12
C ASP A 6 -26.54 8.08 -63.60
N LEU A 7 -25.83 8.88 -64.40
CA LEU A 7 -25.53 8.57 -65.81
C LEU A 7 -24.44 7.49 -65.99
N ASP A 8 -23.69 7.17 -64.93
CA ASP A 8 -22.60 6.19 -64.97
C ASP A 8 -23.06 4.75 -64.72
N ASP A 9 -24.26 4.55 -64.18
CA ASP A 9 -24.86 3.23 -63.94
C ASP A 9 -25.64 2.67 -65.15
N GLU A 10 -25.96 3.50 -66.15
CA GLU A 10 -26.61 3.01 -67.38
C GLU A 10 -25.69 2.08 -68.18
N PRO A 11 -26.19 0.92 -68.67
CA PRO A 11 -25.38 -0.02 -69.43
C PRO A 11 -24.87 0.60 -70.73
N LEU A 12 -23.56 0.48 -71.00
CA LEU A 12 -22.97 0.93 -72.26
C LEU A 12 -23.46 0.02 -73.39
N ARG A 13 -24.07 0.61 -74.43
CA ARG A 13 -24.60 -0.14 -75.57
C ARG A 13 -23.56 -0.24 -76.69
N LEU A 14 -23.30 -1.47 -77.13
CA LEU A 14 -22.50 -1.72 -78.33
C LEU A 14 -23.25 -1.23 -79.57
N PRO A 15 -22.54 -0.68 -80.57
CA PRO A 15 -23.16 -0.26 -81.82
C PRO A 15 -23.79 -1.48 -82.53
N PRO A 16 -25.00 -1.36 -83.08
CA PRO A 16 -25.64 -2.44 -83.83
C PRO A 16 -24.82 -2.79 -85.08
N ALA A 17 -24.91 -4.04 -85.52
CA ALA A 17 -24.24 -4.45 -86.75
C ALA A 17 -24.70 -3.57 -87.94
N PRO A 18 -23.76 -3.07 -88.78
CA PRO A 18 -24.11 -2.17 -89.86
C PRO A 18 -25.11 -2.84 -90.81
N THR A 19 -26.28 -2.23 -90.97
CA THR A 19 -27.29 -2.72 -91.92
C THR A 19 -26.73 -2.66 -93.34
N PRO A 20 -26.76 -3.76 -94.12
CA PRO A 20 -26.27 -3.75 -95.48
C PRO A 20 -27.05 -2.69 -96.29
N PRO A 21 -26.39 -1.82 -97.07
CA PRO A 21 -27.06 -0.77 -97.81
C PRO A 21 -28.12 -1.40 -98.72
N ALA A 22 -29.36 -0.88 -98.65
CA ALA A 22 -30.45 -1.32 -99.51
C ALA A 22 -30.00 -1.28 -100.98
N ARG A 23 -30.28 -2.36 -101.73
CA ARG A 23 -29.96 -2.41 -103.16
C ARG A 23 -30.67 -1.24 -103.83
N ALA A 24 -29.92 -0.39 -104.53
CA ALA A 24 -30.51 0.72 -105.27
C ALA A 24 -31.54 0.15 -106.26
N PRO A 25 -32.85 0.49 -106.13
CA PRO A 25 -33.84 -0.02 -107.06
C PRO A 25 -33.50 0.48 -108.45
N LEU A 26 -33.41 -0.41 -109.42
CA LEU A 26 -33.33 -0.01 -110.82
C LEU A 26 -34.60 0.77 -111.13
N PRO A 27 -34.53 2.05 -111.55
CA PRO A 27 -35.72 2.87 -111.68
C PRO A 27 -36.35 2.58 -113.05
N ILE A 28 -36.96 1.39 -113.14
CA ILE A 28 -37.55 0.82 -114.36
C ILE A 28 -38.63 1.76 -114.90
N LEU A 29 -39.43 2.37 -114.01
CA LEU A 29 -40.49 3.31 -114.40
C LEU A 29 -39.95 4.53 -115.15
N THR A 30 -38.88 5.16 -114.64
CA THR A 30 -38.23 6.32 -115.29
C THR A 30 -37.48 5.95 -116.57
N ALA A 31 -37.08 4.69 -116.74
CA ALA A 31 -36.50 4.21 -117.99
C ALA A 31 -37.57 3.99 -119.08
N ILE A 32 -38.79 3.60 -118.68
CA ILE A 32 -39.91 3.31 -119.58
C ILE A 32 -40.63 4.58 -120.05
N VAL A 33 -40.80 5.59 -119.18
CA VAL A 33 -41.56 6.82 -119.51
C VAL A 33 -41.06 7.54 -120.78
N PRO A 34 -39.75 7.79 -120.98
CA PRO A 34 -39.24 8.39 -122.22
C PRO A 34 -39.42 7.51 -123.44
N VAL A 35 -39.32 6.19 -123.28
CA VAL A 35 -39.51 5.21 -124.36
C VAL A 35 -40.96 5.19 -124.82
N VAL A 36 -41.91 5.14 -123.88
CA VAL A 36 -43.36 5.20 -124.16
C VAL A 36 -43.74 6.57 -124.75
N GLY A 37 -43.24 7.66 -124.17
CA GLY A 37 -43.46 9.02 -124.68
C GLY A 37 -42.95 9.20 -126.11
N ALA A 38 -41.76 8.68 -126.43
CA ALA A 38 -41.19 8.70 -127.77
C ALA A 38 -42.03 7.89 -128.77
N LEU A 39 -42.55 6.72 -128.37
CA LEU A 39 -43.44 5.87 -129.16
C LEU A 39 -44.79 6.54 -129.46
N VAL A 40 -45.40 7.19 -128.46
CA VAL A 40 -46.64 7.96 -128.63
C VAL A 40 -46.41 9.16 -129.55
N LEU A 41 -45.32 9.90 -129.33
CA LEU A 41 -44.97 11.07 -130.15
C LEU A 41 -44.67 10.69 -131.61
N TRP A 42 -43.99 9.56 -131.83
CA TRP A 42 -43.75 9.01 -133.17
C TRP A 42 -45.05 8.68 -133.90
N ARG A 43 -46.00 8.04 -133.20
CA ARG A 43 -47.32 7.68 -133.76
C ARG A 43 -48.16 8.90 -134.15
N ILE A 44 -48.01 10.02 -133.44
CA ILE A 44 -48.74 11.27 -133.70
C ILE A 44 -48.08 12.09 -134.81
N THR A 45 -46.74 12.22 -134.79
CA THR A 45 -46.02 13.19 -135.64
C THR A 45 -45.43 12.58 -136.91
N GLY A 46 -45.31 11.25 -137.01
CA GLY A 46 -44.71 10.56 -138.16
C GLY A 46 -43.21 10.78 -138.36
N SER A 47 -42.56 11.61 -137.52
CA SER A 47 -41.14 11.95 -137.63
C SER A 47 -40.26 10.90 -136.96
N VAL A 48 -39.30 10.34 -137.71
CA VAL A 48 -38.30 9.39 -137.17
C VAL A 48 -37.44 10.04 -136.07
N HIS A 49 -37.34 11.37 -136.05
CA HIS A 49 -36.53 12.10 -135.06
C HIS A 49 -37.05 11.96 -133.63
N SER A 50 -38.34 11.67 -133.42
CA SER A 50 -38.90 11.48 -132.07
C SER A 50 -38.37 10.22 -131.37
N LEU A 51 -37.87 9.22 -132.12
CA LEU A 51 -37.30 8.00 -131.56
C LEU A 51 -35.96 8.23 -130.84
N TRP A 52 -35.24 9.33 -131.12
CA TRP A 52 -34.03 9.69 -130.37
C TRP A 52 -34.31 9.93 -128.88
N PHE A 53 -35.53 10.36 -128.52
CA PHE A 53 -35.92 10.50 -127.10
C PHE A 53 -36.03 9.15 -126.37
N ALA A 54 -36.20 8.03 -127.09
CA ALA A 54 -36.18 6.70 -126.48
C ALA A 54 -34.78 6.31 -125.97
N ALA A 55 -33.70 6.85 -126.56
CA ALA A 55 -32.33 6.64 -126.10
C ALA A 55 -32.01 7.36 -124.78
N LEU A 56 -32.83 8.36 -124.40
CA LEU A 56 -32.68 9.08 -123.14
C LEU A 56 -32.97 8.18 -121.92
N GLY A 57 -33.91 7.23 -122.05
CA GLY A 57 -34.30 6.31 -120.97
C GLY A 57 -33.15 5.43 -120.46
N PRO A 58 -32.47 4.66 -121.35
CA PRO A 58 -31.29 3.87 -120.99
C PRO A 58 -30.13 4.70 -120.42
N LEU A 59 -29.92 5.91 -120.93
CA LEU A 59 -28.84 6.79 -120.48
C LEU A 59 -29.07 7.31 -119.06
N VAL A 60 -30.31 7.71 -118.73
CA VAL A 60 -30.71 8.10 -117.38
C VAL A 60 -30.66 6.92 -116.40
N ALA A 61 -31.05 5.72 -116.84
CA ALA A 61 -30.95 4.50 -116.04
C ALA A 61 -29.48 4.15 -115.73
N GLY A 62 -28.59 4.23 -116.72
CA GLY A 62 -27.15 4.02 -116.55
C GLY A 62 -26.50 5.06 -115.62
N ALA A 63 -26.86 6.34 -115.77
CA ALA A 63 -26.42 7.41 -114.89
C ALA A 63 -26.86 7.19 -113.43
N SER A 64 -28.12 6.80 -113.23
CA SER A 64 -28.69 6.50 -111.90
C SER A 64 -28.04 5.28 -111.24
N PHE A 65 -27.66 4.25 -112.02
CA PHE A 65 -26.95 3.08 -111.50
C PHE A 65 -25.52 3.40 -111.06
N VAL A 66 -24.77 4.17 -111.87
CA VAL A 66 -23.41 4.61 -111.51
C VAL A 66 -23.44 5.54 -110.29
N ASP A 67 -24.42 6.44 -110.21
CA ASP A 67 -24.60 7.32 -109.06
C ASP A 67 -24.99 6.53 -107.81
N GLY A 68 -25.83 5.49 -107.96
CA GLY A 68 -26.14 4.51 -106.91
C GLY A 68 -24.91 3.75 -106.38
N LEU A 69 -23.99 3.34 -107.26
CA LEU A 69 -22.74 2.69 -106.84
C LEU A 69 -21.78 3.64 -106.12
N ARG A 70 -21.71 4.91 -106.55
CA ARG A 70 -20.87 5.94 -105.92
C ARG A 70 -21.41 6.36 -104.55
N THR A 71 -22.72 6.59 -104.45
CA THR A 71 -23.40 6.90 -103.19
C THR A 71 -23.31 5.73 -102.21
N ALA A 72 -23.49 4.48 -102.65
CA ALA A 72 -23.30 3.29 -101.81
C ALA A 72 -21.85 3.13 -101.30
N ARG A 73 -20.83 3.40 -102.13
CA ARG A 73 -19.42 3.39 -101.68
C ARG A 73 -19.10 4.51 -100.68
N ARG A 74 -19.62 5.73 -100.91
CA ARG A 74 -19.46 6.87 -99.98
C ARG A 74 -20.20 6.60 -98.66
N ALA A 75 -21.41 6.06 -98.72
CA ALA A 75 -22.20 5.66 -97.56
C ALA A 75 -21.47 4.58 -96.74
N ARG A 76 -20.91 3.54 -97.36
CA ARG A 76 -20.09 2.53 -96.65
C ARG A 76 -18.85 3.12 -95.97
N ARG A 77 -18.12 4.03 -96.65
CA ARG A 77 -16.96 4.70 -96.04
C ARG A 77 -17.35 5.63 -94.89
N ARG A 78 -18.53 6.26 -94.97
CA ARG A 78 -19.07 7.12 -93.92
C ARG A 78 -19.53 6.29 -92.72
N ALA A 79 -20.30 5.24 -92.94
CA ALA A 79 -20.73 4.28 -91.92
C ALA A 79 -19.52 3.67 -91.20
N GLY A 80 -18.50 3.18 -91.91
CA GLY A 80 -17.30 2.63 -91.27
C GLY A 80 -16.48 3.65 -90.46
N ARG A 81 -16.52 4.94 -90.81
CA ARG A 81 -15.91 6.01 -89.99
C ARG A 81 -16.76 6.36 -88.77
N GLU A 82 -18.09 6.29 -88.89
CA GLU A 82 -19.03 6.49 -87.80
C GLU A 82 -18.94 5.34 -86.79
N ASP A 83 -18.82 4.09 -87.25
CA ASP A 83 -18.62 2.90 -86.42
C ASP A 83 -17.29 2.95 -85.64
N LEU A 84 -16.18 3.30 -86.31
CA LEU A 84 -14.88 3.46 -85.63
C LEU A 84 -14.90 4.58 -84.58
N ARG A 85 -15.60 5.69 -84.84
CA ARG A 85 -15.77 6.78 -83.88
C ARG A 85 -16.66 6.36 -82.70
N ALA A 86 -17.73 5.61 -82.96
CA ALA A 86 -18.61 5.09 -81.93
C ALA A 86 -17.87 4.12 -81.01
N LEU A 87 -17.05 3.22 -81.57
CA LEU A 87 -16.18 2.32 -80.79
C LEU A 87 -15.14 3.08 -79.98
N ALA A 88 -14.43 4.07 -80.56
CA ALA A 88 -13.45 4.87 -79.82
C ALA A 88 -14.10 5.66 -78.66
N HIS A 89 -15.30 6.20 -78.86
CA HIS A 89 -16.04 6.88 -77.81
C HIS A 89 -16.48 5.92 -76.69
N LEU A 90 -16.86 4.69 -77.03
CA LEU A 90 -17.15 3.64 -76.06
C LEU A 90 -15.89 3.20 -75.30
N GLU A 91 -14.73 3.12 -75.95
CA GLU A 91 -13.46 2.82 -75.27
C GLU A 91 -13.12 3.90 -74.23
N GLU A 92 -13.28 5.18 -74.59
CA GLU A 92 -13.08 6.30 -73.68
C GLU A 92 -14.10 6.31 -72.54
N ALA A 93 -15.37 5.96 -72.81
CA ALA A 93 -16.39 5.81 -71.78
C ALA A 93 -16.07 4.66 -70.81
N VAL A 94 -15.64 3.50 -71.31
CA VAL A 94 -15.18 2.36 -70.48
C VAL A 94 -14.00 2.78 -69.61
N ALA A 95 -12.98 3.43 -70.19
CA ALA A 95 -11.81 3.89 -69.45
C ALA A 95 -12.17 4.89 -68.33
N ARG A 96 -13.03 5.87 -68.61
CA ARG A 96 -13.49 6.84 -67.60
C ARG A 96 -14.26 6.18 -66.46
N ARG A 97 -15.16 5.23 -66.78
CA ARG A 97 -15.94 4.51 -65.77
C ARG A 97 -15.10 3.52 -64.97
N HIS A 98 -14.19 2.79 -65.60
CA HIS A 98 -13.20 1.96 -64.89
C HIS A 98 -12.35 2.80 -63.96
N GLU A 99 -11.92 3.98 -64.38
CA GLU A 99 -11.13 4.87 -63.55
C GLU A 99 -11.96 5.44 -62.37
N ALA A 100 -13.24 5.74 -62.57
CA ALA A 100 -14.15 6.09 -61.48
C ALA A 100 -14.39 4.93 -60.51
N GLU A 101 -14.60 3.72 -61.04
CA GLU A 101 -14.77 2.47 -60.27
C GLU A 101 -13.53 2.15 -59.45
N ARG A 102 -12.33 2.24 -60.04
CA ARG A 102 -11.05 2.04 -59.37
C ARG A 102 -10.87 3.02 -58.21
N ARG A 103 -11.14 4.30 -58.43
CA ARG A 103 -11.09 5.32 -57.36
C ARG A 103 -12.11 5.04 -56.26
N ARG A 104 -13.32 4.59 -56.59
CA ARG A 104 -14.32 4.18 -55.59
C ARG A 104 -13.83 2.97 -54.79
N ALA A 105 -13.23 1.97 -55.43
CA ALA A 105 -12.66 0.79 -54.79
C ALA A 105 -11.50 1.16 -53.83
N TRP A 106 -10.52 1.94 -54.28
CA TRP A 106 -9.41 2.40 -53.44
C TRP A 106 -9.85 3.33 -52.31
N ARG A 107 -10.88 4.16 -52.51
CA ARG A 107 -11.48 4.92 -51.40
C ARG A 107 -12.17 4.04 -50.38
N ARG A 108 -12.72 2.89 -50.77
CA ARG A 108 -13.35 1.97 -49.83
C ARG A 108 -12.29 1.23 -49.01
N THR A 109 -11.28 0.66 -49.66
CA THR A 109 -10.19 -0.11 -49.06
C THR A 109 -8.84 0.43 -49.57
N PRO A 110 -8.33 1.52 -48.97
CA PRO A 110 -7.06 2.14 -49.37
C PRO A 110 -5.85 1.30 -48.94
N ASP A 111 -4.74 1.43 -49.66
CA ASP A 111 -3.43 0.92 -49.26
C ASP A 111 -2.74 1.84 -48.24
N VAL A 112 -1.54 1.49 -47.76
CA VAL A 112 -0.83 2.30 -46.76
C VAL A 112 -0.47 3.66 -47.34
N ALA A 113 0.07 3.71 -48.55
CA ALA A 113 0.43 4.96 -49.21
C ALA A 113 -0.75 5.94 -49.31
N THR A 114 -1.94 5.45 -49.67
CA THR A 114 -3.15 6.28 -49.74
C THR A 114 -3.62 6.74 -48.36
N LEU A 115 -3.55 5.88 -47.35
CA LEU A 115 -3.91 6.24 -45.96
C LEU A 115 -2.97 7.28 -45.36
N CYS A 116 -1.67 7.23 -45.67
CA CYS A 116 -0.68 8.19 -45.20
C CYS A 116 -0.74 9.54 -45.95
N ALA A 117 -1.30 9.57 -47.17
CA ALA A 117 -1.41 10.79 -47.95
C ALA A 117 -2.53 11.73 -47.45
N ASP A 118 -3.53 11.19 -46.74
CA ASP A 118 -4.63 11.95 -46.15
C ASP A 118 -4.92 11.47 -44.73
N GLU A 119 -4.40 12.20 -43.75
CA GLU A 119 -4.60 11.88 -42.33
C GLU A 119 -6.09 11.80 -41.95
N ALA A 120 -7.00 12.50 -42.65
CA ALA A 120 -8.44 12.42 -42.36
C ALA A 120 -9.03 11.02 -42.61
N GLU A 121 -8.37 10.18 -43.41
CA GLU A 121 -8.78 8.79 -43.67
C GLU A 121 -8.38 7.82 -42.55
N VAL A 122 -7.41 8.18 -41.70
CA VAL A 122 -6.95 7.36 -40.58
C VAL A 122 -8.06 7.23 -39.53
N TRP A 123 -8.43 5.97 -39.24
CA TRP A 123 -9.53 5.55 -38.35
C TRP A 123 -10.92 6.06 -38.76
N ARG A 124 -11.09 6.50 -40.00
CA ARG A 124 -12.40 6.85 -40.55
C ARG A 124 -13.24 5.58 -40.71
N SER A 125 -14.42 5.57 -40.08
CA SER A 125 -15.37 4.46 -40.22
C SER A 125 -15.97 4.45 -41.62
N VAL A 126 -15.71 3.39 -42.37
CA VAL A 126 -16.26 3.13 -43.70
C VAL A 126 -16.76 1.67 -43.75
N PRO A 127 -18.02 1.41 -44.14
CA PRO A 127 -18.58 0.06 -44.11
C PRO A 127 -17.76 -0.99 -44.88
N GLY A 128 -17.35 -2.05 -44.18
CA GLY A 128 -16.58 -3.17 -44.71
C GLY A 128 -15.09 -2.87 -44.94
N ARG A 129 -14.58 -1.69 -44.57
CA ARG A 129 -13.15 -1.37 -44.63
C ARG A 129 -12.37 -2.09 -43.51
N ASP A 130 -12.94 -2.13 -42.31
CA ASP A 130 -12.33 -2.71 -41.12
C ASP A 130 -12.41 -4.25 -41.06
N GLU A 131 -13.15 -4.87 -41.97
CA GLU A 131 -13.28 -6.31 -42.12
C GLU A 131 -12.32 -6.91 -43.18
N ALA A 132 -11.62 -6.06 -43.94
CA ALA A 132 -10.83 -6.46 -45.09
C ALA A 132 -9.38 -5.95 -44.99
N LEU A 133 -8.43 -6.80 -45.36
CA LEU A 133 -7.00 -6.49 -45.46
C LEU A 133 -6.60 -6.46 -46.94
N VAL A 134 -6.08 -5.33 -47.43
CA VAL A 134 -5.57 -5.17 -48.79
C VAL A 134 -4.16 -5.75 -48.86
N VAL A 135 -3.99 -6.83 -49.61
CA VAL A 135 -2.69 -7.51 -49.79
C VAL A 135 -1.89 -6.96 -50.97
N GLY A 136 -2.52 -6.15 -51.82
CA GLY A 136 -1.88 -5.45 -52.93
C GLY A 136 -2.88 -5.08 -54.02
N ARG A 137 -2.39 -4.84 -55.24
CA ARG A 137 -3.20 -4.44 -56.41
C ARG A 137 -3.14 -5.47 -57.53
N GLY A 138 -4.24 -5.70 -58.22
CA GLY A 138 -4.32 -6.74 -59.25
C GLY A 138 -5.55 -6.62 -60.14
N GLU A 139 -5.88 -7.71 -60.83
CA GLU A 139 -7.06 -7.77 -61.69
C GLU A 139 -8.33 -8.08 -60.88
N GLY A 140 -9.29 -7.16 -60.94
CA GLY A 140 -10.62 -7.29 -60.34
C GLY A 140 -11.73 -7.48 -61.38
N VAL A 141 -12.94 -7.78 -60.91
CA VAL A 141 -14.14 -7.86 -61.75
C VAL A 141 -14.82 -6.49 -61.77
N SER A 142 -15.00 -5.91 -62.96
CA SER A 142 -15.73 -4.65 -63.12
C SER A 142 -17.24 -4.88 -63.05
N THR A 143 -17.93 -3.94 -62.40
CA THR A 143 -19.39 -3.85 -62.33
C THR A 143 -20.03 -3.31 -63.61
N LEU A 144 -19.22 -2.80 -64.56
CA LEU A 144 -19.68 -2.21 -65.80
C LEU A 144 -20.46 -3.20 -66.65
N ARG A 145 -21.70 -2.83 -66.99
CA ARG A 145 -22.58 -3.63 -67.85
C ARG A 145 -22.50 -3.12 -69.28
N MET A 146 -22.25 -4.04 -70.22
CA MET A 146 -22.34 -3.76 -71.66
C MET A 146 -23.48 -4.56 -72.29
N GLU A 147 -24.37 -3.86 -72.98
CA GLU A 147 -25.53 -4.40 -73.71
C GLU A 147 -25.29 -4.44 -75.22
N GLY A 148 -25.96 -5.37 -75.90
CA GLY A 148 -25.85 -5.58 -77.35
C GLY A 148 -24.93 -6.75 -77.75
N GLU A 149 -25.17 -7.30 -78.94
CA GLU A 149 -24.30 -8.32 -79.54
C GLU A 149 -23.12 -7.65 -80.27
N PRO A 150 -21.88 -8.12 -80.05
CA PRO A 150 -20.71 -7.52 -80.67
C PRO A 150 -20.67 -7.84 -82.17
N ALA A 151 -20.68 -6.80 -82.99
CA ALA A 151 -20.71 -6.92 -84.46
C ALA A 151 -19.39 -7.43 -85.07
N ASP A 152 -18.25 -7.23 -84.39
CA ASP A 152 -16.91 -7.59 -84.87
C ASP A 152 -15.96 -8.04 -83.73
N ASP A 153 -14.71 -8.37 -84.08
CA ASP A 153 -13.68 -8.77 -83.10
C ASP A 153 -13.29 -7.62 -82.15
N ALA A 154 -13.33 -6.37 -82.62
CA ALA A 154 -12.99 -5.19 -81.83
C ALA A 154 -14.02 -4.96 -80.72
N ALA A 155 -15.31 -5.03 -81.03
CA ALA A 155 -16.40 -4.98 -80.06
C ALA A 155 -16.35 -6.16 -79.07
N ARG A 156 -15.97 -7.37 -79.53
CA ARG A 156 -15.74 -8.53 -78.64
C ARG A 156 -14.58 -8.29 -77.67
N ALA A 157 -13.47 -7.71 -78.14
CA ALA A 157 -12.32 -7.38 -77.31
C ALA A 157 -12.66 -6.30 -76.27
N LEU A 158 -13.37 -5.25 -76.68
CA LEU A 158 -13.83 -4.18 -75.79
C LEU A 158 -14.75 -4.73 -74.69
N ARG A 159 -15.70 -5.61 -75.02
CA ARG A 159 -16.58 -6.25 -74.02
C ARG A 159 -15.81 -7.09 -73.01
N ARG A 160 -14.72 -7.76 -73.43
CA ARG A 160 -13.86 -8.53 -72.50
C ARG A 160 -13.07 -7.60 -71.58
N ARG A 161 -12.48 -6.54 -72.12
CA ARG A 161 -11.77 -5.50 -71.34
C ARG A 161 -12.72 -4.84 -70.34
N ALA A 162 -13.92 -4.47 -70.76
CA ALA A 162 -14.93 -3.83 -69.92
C ALA A 162 -15.32 -4.63 -68.66
N ARG A 163 -15.14 -5.96 -68.64
CA ARG A 163 -15.42 -6.82 -67.48
C ARG A 163 -14.26 -6.91 -66.47
N ARG A 164 -13.08 -6.44 -66.84
CA ARG A 164 -11.85 -6.57 -66.06
C ARG A 164 -11.44 -5.18 -65.59
N LEU A 165 -11.23 -5.04 -64.29
CA LEU A 165 -10.72 -3.82 -63.69
C LEU A 165 -9.28 -4.04 -63.29
N GLU A 166 -8.34 -3.48 -64.04
CA GLU A 166 -6.92 -3.52 -63.70
C GLU A 166 -6.61 -2.61 -62.51
N ASP A 167 -5.53 -2.89 -61.78
CA ASP A 167 -5.08 -2.13 -60.60
C ASP A 167 -6.20 -1.89 -59.56
N ALA A 168 -7.04 -2.90 -59.36
CA ALA A 168 -8.04 -2.94 -58.31
C ALA A 168 -7.40 -3.44 -56.99
N PRO A 169 -7.89 -3.00 -55.81
CA PRO A 169 -7.42 -3.53 -54.54
C PRO A 169 -7.77 -5.01 -54.42
N VAL A 170 -6.79 -5.85 -54.11
CA VAL A 170 -6.99 -7.27 -53.79
C VAL A 170 -7.05 -7.41 -52.29
N THR A 171 -8.19 -7.87 -51.78
CA THR A 171 -8.46 -7.97 -50.33
C THR A 171 -8.68 -9.39 -49.87
N VAL A 172 -8.29 -9.68 -48.63
CA VAL A 172 -8.66 -10.89 -47.88
C VAL A 172 -9.44 -10.49 -46.62
N PRO A 173 -10.33 -11.34 -46.07
CA PRO A 173 -10.96 -11.07 -44.79
C PRO A 173 -9.91 -10.92 -43.69
N LEU A 174 -10.04 -9.90 -42.83
CA LEU A 174 -9.04 -9.57 -41.80
C LEU A 174 -8.73 -10.76 -40.88
N HIS A 175 -9.76 -11.52 -40.48
CA HIS A 175 -9.66 -12.68 -39.60
C HIS A 175 -9.35 -14.00 -40.32
N ALA A 176 -9.14 -13.98 -41.65
CA ALA A 176 -8.81 -15.20 -42.39
C ALA A 176 -7.44 -15.77 -42.02
N GLY A 177 -6.57 -14.95 -41.42
CA GLY A 177 -5.18 -15.26 -41.14
C GLY A 177 -4.33 -15.28 -42.42
N LEU A 178 -3.16 -14.67 -42.38
CA LEU A 178 -2.32 -14.46 -43.55
C LEU A 178 -0.91 -15.03 -43.34
N ALA A 179 -0.51 -15.94 -44.22
CA ALA A 179 0.87 -16.42 -44.28
C ALA A 179 1.62 -15.73 -45.43
N VAL A 180 2.75 -15.10 -45.17
CA VAL A 180 3.62 -14.48 -46.17
C VAL A 180 4.85 -15.36 -46.36
N ARG A 181 5.03 -15.88 -47.58
CA ARG A 181 6.12 -16.77 -47.97
C ARG A 181 7.06 -16.08 -48.94
N GLY A 182 8.36 -16.11 -48.68
CA GLY A 182 9.38 -15.60 -49.59
C GLY A 182 10.69 -15.24 -48.88
N PRO A 183 11.61 -14.56 -49.58
CA PRO A 183 12.88 -14.12 -48.99
C PRO A 183 12.64 -13.23 -47.76
N ALA A 184 13.34 -13.52 -46.66
CA ALA A 184 13.09 -12.92 -45.34
C ALA A 184 13.01 -11.38 -45.37
N ALA A 185 13.93 -10.71 -46.08
CA ALA A 185 13.94 -9.25 -46.18
C ALA A 185 12.69 -8.68 -46.86
N GLN A 186 12.22 -9.32 -47.94
CA GLN A 186 11.04 -8.92 -48.69
C GLN A 186 9.77 -9.24 -47.91
N ALA A 187 9.67 -10.46 -47.35
CA ALA A 187 8.55 -10.88 -46.51
C ALA A 187 8.37 -9.95 -45.30
N THR A 188 9.46 -9.57 -44.64
CA THR A 188 9.43 -8.62 -43.52
C THR A 188 8.88 -7.27 -43.98
N ALA A 189 9.35 -6.73 -45.11
CA ALA A 189 8.89 -5.44 -45.63
C ALA A 189 7.39 -5.43 -46.02
N VAL A 190 6.88 -6.54 -46.54
CA VAL A 190 5.44 -6.72 -46.83
C VAL A 190 4.64 -6.83 -45.54
N VAL A 191 5.09 -7.61 -44.57
CA VAL A 191 4.44 -7.70 -43.25
C VAL A 191 4.40 -6.33 -42.57
N ARG A 192 5.46 -5.51 -42.68
CA ARG A 192 5.43 -4.12 -42.19
C ARG A 192 4.26 -3.33 -42.80
N ALA A 193 4.10 -3.39 -44.12
CA ALA A 193 3.00 -2.71 -44.81
C ALA A 193 1.63 -3.19 -44.32
N LEU A 194 1.43 -4.50 -44.21
CA LEU A 194 0.17 -5.10 -43.76
C LEU A 194 -0.17 -4.70 -42.32
N VAL A 195 0.82 -4.72 -41.41
CA VAL A 195 0.63 -4.32 -40.01
C VAL A 195 0.31 -2.83 -39.90
N MET A 196 1.02 -1.97 -40.65
CA MET A 196 0.74 -0.53 -40.69
C MET A 196 -0.66 -0.25 -41.22
N GLN A 197 -1.09 -0.97 -42.27
CA GLN A 197 -2.45 -0.84 -42.82
C GLN A 197 -3.51 -1.15 -41.77
N ILE A 198 -3.36 -2.24 -41.01
CA ILE A 198 -4.28 -2.59 -39.91
C ILE A 198 -4.32 -1.48 -38.86
N CYS A 199 -3.16 -0.94 -38.47
CA CYS A 199 -3.05 0.11 -37.47
C CYS A 199 -3.60 1.47 -37.95
N LEU A 200 -3.53 1.78 -39.25
CA LEU A 200 -4.10 2.98 -39.88
C LEU A 200 -5.63 2.90 -40.03
N VAL A 201 -6.17 1.71 -40.28
CA VAL A 201 -7.61 1.50 -40.45
C VAL A 201 -8.31 1.36 -39.09
N ARG A 202 -7.72 0.64 -38.13
CA ARG A 202 -8.35 0.33 -36.84
C ARG A 202 -7.65 1.07 -35.69
N ALA A 203 -8.42 1.82 -34.91
CA ALA A 203 -7.90 2.61 -33.79
C ALA A 203 -7.36 1.72 -32.65
N PRO A 204 -6.45 2.26 -31.80
CA PRO A 204 -6.07 1.64 -30.54
C PRO A 204 -7.34 1.33 -29.71
N GLY A 205 -7.50 0.08 -29.28
CA GLY A 205 -8.72 -0.40 -28.59
C GLY A 205 -9.68 -1.22 -29.48
N ARG A 206 -9.57 -1.12 -30.81
CA ARG A 206 -10.21 -2.05 -31.77
C ARG A 206 -9.26 -3.16 -32.21
N VAL A 207 -7.97 -2.85 -32.28
CA VAL A 207 -6.89 -3.82 -32.46
C VAL A 207 -5.78 -3.52 -31.46
N ARG A 208 -5.19 -4.57 -30.89
CA ARG A 208 -4.04 -4.50 -30.00
C ARG A 208 -2.92 -5.37 -30.52
N ILE A 209 -1.68 -4.94 -30.32
CA ILE A 209 -0.50 -5.77 -30.60
C ILE A 209 -0.24 -6.65 -29.38
N ALA A 210 -0.43 -7.95 -29.51
CA ALA A 210 -0.36 -8.88 -28.37
C ALA A 210 1.08 -9.11 -27.89
N ASP A 211 2.05 -9.09 -28.81
CA ASP A 211 3.48 -9.24 -28.52
C ASP A 211 4.28 -8.09 -29.16
N PRO A 212 4.43 -6.95 -28.46
CA PRO A 212 5.15 -5.79 -28.98
C PRO A 212 6.62 -6.06 -29.31
N GLU A 213 7.26 -7.04 -28.65
CA GLU A 213 8.67 -7.36 -28.89
C GLU A 213 8.84 -8.10 -30.22
N ALA A 214 8.03 -9.12 -30.48
CA ALA A 214 8.02 -9.83 -31.76
C ALA A 214 7.66 -8.91 -32.94
N VAL A 215 6.78 -7.94 -32.69
CA VAL A 215 6.44 -6.91 -33.67
C VAL A 215 7.58 -5.90 -33.86
N GLY A 216 8.33 -5.57 -32.81
CA GLY A 216 9.52 -4.72 -32.88
C GLY A 216 10.65 -5.29 -33.74
N GLU A 217 10.89 -6.61 -33.67
CA GLU A 217 11.90 -7.26 -34.53
C GLU A 217 11.56 -7.13 -36.02
N ILE A 218 10.26 -7.22 -36.36
CA ILE A 218 9.77 -7.13 -37.74
C ILE A 218 9.67 -5.68 -38.19
N LEU A 219 9.12 -4.78 -37.38
CA LEU A 219 8.85 -3.39 -37.76
C LEU A 219 10.04 -2.43 -37.58
N GLY A 220 11.05 -2.76 -36.76
CA GLY A 220 12.09 -1.82 -36.30
C GLY A 220 11.73 -1.22 -34.93
N ASP A 221 12.41 -0.15 -34.49
CA ASP A 221 12.03 0.56 -33.24
C ASP A 221 10.67 1.25 -33.42
N VAL A 222 9.61 0.51 -33.13
CA VAL A 222 8.20 0.94 -33.17
C VAL A 222 7.63 1.23 -31.78
N SER A 223 8.51 1.58 -30.84
CA SER A 223 8.16 2.15 -29.54
C SER A 223 7.02 3.20 -29.55
N PRO A 224 6.78 3.98 -30.63
CA PRO A 224 5.66 4.93 -30.66
C PRO A 224 4.26 4.29 -30.79
N LEU A 225 4.10 3.13 -31.43
CA LEU A 225 2.78 2.65 -31.87
C LEU A 225 1.75 2.59 -30.72
N PRO A 226 0.63 3.34 -30.80
CA PRO A 226 -0.35 3.37 -29.72
C PRO A 226 -1.05 2.01 -29.51
N HIS A 227 -1.12 1.18 -30.56
CA HIS A 227 -1.67 -0.17 -30.53
C HIS A 227 -0.87 -1.17 -29.70
N ALA A 228 0.43 -0.93 -29.48
CA ALA A 228 1.24 -1.72 -28.56
C ALA A 228 0.88 -1.48 -27.09
N PHE A 229 0.22 -0.36 -26.81
CA PHE A 229 -0.24 0.02 -25.48
C PHE A 229 -1.75 -0.20 -25.29
N ALA A 230 -2.47 -0.58 -26.34
CA ALA A 230 -3.91 -0.84 -26.28
C ALA A 230 -4.21 -2.07 -25.40
N SER A 231 -5.15 -1.90 -24.47
CA SER A 231 -5.60 -2.95 -23.53
C SER A 231 -6.79 -3.77 -24.03
N ALA A 232 -7.43 -3.36 -25.13
CA ALA A 232 -8.64 -3.97 -25.67
C ALA A 232 -8.58 -4.05 -27.21
N GLY A 233 -9.46 -4.87 -27.79
CA GLY A 233 -9.56 -5.11 -29.23
C GLY A 233 -8.93 -6.42 -29.68
N ASP A 234 -9.10 -6.73 -30.96
CA ASP A 234 -8.64 -7.98 -31.56
C ASP A 234 -7.12 -8.09 -31.45
N ALA A 235 -6.64 -9.26 -31.05
CA ALA A 235 -5.23 -9.56 -30.88
C ALA A 235 -4.54 -9.76 -32.24
N LEU A 236 -3.75 -8.77 -32.66
CA LEU A 236 -2.81 -8.91 -33.76
C LEU A 236 -1.55 -9.64 -33.26
N VAL A 237 -1.27 -10.79 -33.86
CA VAL A 237 -0.12 -11.64 -33.50
C VAL A 237 0.74 -11.85 -34.74
N LEU A 238 2.03 -11.53 -34.60
CA LEU A 238 3.05 -11.82 -35.59
C LEU A 238 3.87 -13.02 -35.16
N ALA A 239 4.11 -13.96 -36.06
CA ALA A 239 4.97 -15.11 -35.80
C ALA A 239 5.97 -15.33 -36.94
N ASP A 240 7.22 -15.59 -36.57
CA ASP A 240 8.25 -16.09 -37.47
C ASP A 240 8.23 -17.63 -37.42
N GLY A 241 7.46 -18.23 -38.33
CA GLY A 241 7.22 -19.66 -38.42
C GLY A 241 5.95 -20.18 -37.70
N ALA A 242 5.40 -21.27 -38.24
CA ALA A 242 4.09 -21.82 -37.85
C ALA A 242 3.98 -22.30 -36.39
N ALA A 243 5.09 -22.71 -35.77
CA ALA A 243 5.09 -23.28 -34.42
C ALA A 243 4.97 -22.23 -33.29
N ARG A 244 5.09 -20.94 -33.61
CA ARG A 244 5.13 -19.84 -32.63
C ARG A 244 3.79 -19.09 -32.50
N LEU A 245 2.74 -19.51 -33.19
CA LEU A 245 1.45 -18.83 -33.16
C LEU A 245 0.66 -19.18 -31.88
N ALA A 246 0.34 -18.16 -31.07
CA ALA A 246 -0.44 -18.32 -29.84
C ALA A 246 -1.88 -18.83 -30.11
N SER A 247 -2.47 -19.52 -29.13
CA SER A 247 -3.80 -20.14 -29.27
C SER A 247 -4.96 -19.14 -29.34
N ASP A 248 -4.74 -17.89 -28.98
CA ASP A 248 -5.74 -16.81 -28.81
C ASP A 248 -5.60 -15.67 -29.85
N ALA A 249 -4.84 -15.86 -30.95
CA ALA A 249 -4.69 -14.84 -32.00
C ALA A 249 -5.98 -14.62 -32.82
N ASP A 250 -6.53 -13.40 -32.79
CA ASP A 250 -7.69 -13.00 -33.61
C ASP A 250 -7.31 -12.63 -35.05
N ILE A 251 -6.11 -12.05 -35.22
CA ILE A 251 -5.56 -11.63 -36.51
C ILE A 251 -4.13 -12.18 -36.60
N PRO A 252 -3.95 -13.43 -37.07
CA PRO A 252 -2.63 -14.03 -37.18
C PRO A 252 -1.97 -13.66 -38.52
N ILE A 253 -0.74 -13.11 -38.45
CA ILE A 253 0.12 -12.92 -39.62
C ILE A 253 1.43 -13.67 -39.39
N VAL A 254 1.80 -14.55 -40.32
CA VAL A 254 2.94 -15.44 -40.15
C VAL A 254 3.91 -15.31 -41.32
N VAL A 255 5.20 -15.14 -41.03
CA VAL A 255 6.27 -15.24 -42.03
C VAL A 255 6.70 -16.70 -42.14
N LEU A 256 6.76 -17.21 -43.38
CA LEU A 256 7.14 -18.59 -43.68
C LEU A 256 8.39 -18.63 -44.56
N ALA A 257 9.26 -19.60 -44.28
CA ALA A 257 10.30 -20.00 -45.23
C ALA A 257 9.68 -20.67 -46.46
N ASP A 258 10.41 -20.69 -47.58
CA ASP A 258 9.92 -21.11 -48.91
C ASP A 258 9.25 -22.50 -48.95
N ASP A 259 9.66 -23.42 -48.06
CA ASP A 259 9.14 -24.80 -48.01
C ASP A 259 8.22 -25.12 -46.81
N ALA A 260 7.95 -24.15 -45.92
CA ALA A 260 7.17 -24.41 -44.72
C ALA A 260 5.65 -24.44 -45.00
N PRO A 261 4.90 -25.44 -44.48
CA PRO A 261 3.45 -25.48 -44.63
C PRO A 261 2.78 -24.35 -43.84
N PRO A 262 1.73 -23.71 -44.38
CA PRO A 262 1.01 -22.67 -43.65
C PRO A 262 0.23 -23.24 -42.45
N PRO A 263 0.14 -22.49 -41.34
CA PRO A 263 -0.71 -22.88 -40.20
C PRO A 263 -2.17 -23.01 -40.60
N THR A 264 -2.92 -23.91 -39.95
CA THR A 264 -4.36 -24.13 -40.22
C THR A 264 -5.23 -22.89 -40.01
N ARG A 265 -4.77 -21.92 -39.21
CA ARG A 265 -5.45 -20.64 -38.96
C ARG A 265 -5.19 -19.59 -40.04
N CYS A 266 -4.22 -19.80 -40.94
CA CYS A 266 -3.94 -18.91 -42.05
C CYS A 266 -4.58 -19.45 -43.33
N ARG A 267 -5.77 -18.95 -43.69
CA ARG A 267 -6.51 -19.35 -44.89
C ARG A 267 -6.09 -18.59 -46.14
N ALA A 268 -5.27 -17.55 -46.00
CA ALA A 268 -4.67 -16.82 -47.11
C ALA A 268 -3.15 -17.03 -47.09
N VAL A 269 -2.58 -17.34 -48.25
CA VAL A 269 -1.12 -17.49 -48.44
C VAL A 269 -0.67 -16.55 -49.54
N LEU A 270 0.23 -15.64 -49.21
CA LEU A 270 0.85 -14.70 -50.13
C LEU A 270 2.28 -15.16 -50.42
N THR A 271 2.52 -15.66 -51.63
CA THR A 271 3.83 -16.13 -52.08
C THR A 271 4.51 -15.03 -52.88
N LEU A 272 5.63 -14.53 -52.37
CA LEU A 272 6.38 -13.43 -52.96
C LEU A 272 7.29 -13.94 -54.08
N HIS A 273 7.27 -13.23 -55.20
CA HIS A 273 8.21 -13.38 -56.29
C HIS A 273 9.14 -12.16 -56.33
N GLY A 274 10.25 -12.22 -57.07
CA GLY A 274 11.21 -11.12 -57.10
C GLY A 274 10.56 -9.80 -57.55
N GLY A 275 10.88 -8.69 -56.87
CA GLY A 275 10.32 -7.36 -57.19
C GLY A 275 9.07 -7.03 -56.36
N ASP A 276 8.03 -6.50 -57.01
CA ASP A 276 6.72 -6.22 -56.40
C ASP A 276 5.66 -7.25 -56.78
N GLU A 277 6.00 -8.34 -57.46
CA GLU A 277 5.05 -9.37 -57.89
C GLU A 277 4.89 -10.48 -56.84
N ALA A 278 3.64 -10.91 -56.62
CA ALA A 278 3.30 -12.00 -55.74
C ALA A 278 2.07 -12.77 -56.25
N VAL A 279 1.86 -13.95 -55.69
CA VAL A 279 0.67 -14.78 -55.92
C VAL A 279 -0.05 -14.98 -54.60
N LEU A 280 -1.35 -14.65 -54.58
CA LEU A 280 -2.24 -14.88 -53.47
C LEU A 280 -3.08 -16.13 -53.71
N ASP A 281 -3.01 -17.08 -52.77
CA ASP A 281 -3.90 -18.23 -52.69
C ASP A 281 -4.90 -18.03 -51.54
N HIS A 282 -6.19 -17.95 -51.88
CA HIS A 282 -7.27 -17.81 -50.91
C HIS A 282 -8.57 -18.44 -51.41
N GLU A 283 -9.21 -19.26 -50.57
CA GLU A 283 -10.46 -19.99 -50.86
C GLU A 283 -10.45 -20.77 -52.19
N GLY A 284 -9.30 -21.38 -52.53
CA GLY A 284 -9.13 -22.14 -53.78
C GLY A 284 -9.02 -21.28 -55.04
N SER A 285 -8.92 -19.95 -54.89
CA SER A 285 -8.62 -19.03 -55.99
C SER A 285 -7.17 -18.54 -55.89
N THR A 286 -6.47 -18.55 -57.03
CA THR A 286 -5.11 -18.05 -57.16
C THR A 286 -5.12 -16.76 -57.98
N ARG A 287 -4.54 -15.69 -57.46
CA ARG A 287 -4.52 -14.36 -58.12
C ARG A 287 -3.12 -13.79 -58.12
N SER A 288 -2.71 -13.19 -59.24
CA SER A 288 -1.49 -12.39 -59.29
C SER A 288 -1.76 -11.02 -58.68
N VAL A 289 -0.85 -10.58 -57.82
CA VAL A 289 -0.96 -9.35 -57.03
C VAL A 289 0.38 -8.62 -57.07
N ARG A 290 0.34 -7.30 -57.25
CA ARG A 290 1.47 -6.42 -57.00
C ARG A 290 1.41 -5.90 -55.56
N ILE A 291 2.41 -6.25 -54.76
CA ILE A 291 2.46 -6.01 -53.32
C ILE A 291 2.92 -4.59 -52.97
N GLU A 292 2.47 -4.12 -51.82
CA GLU A 292 3.05 -2.95 -51.15
C GLU A 292 4.06 -3.43 -50.10
N ALA A 293 5.18 -2.73 -49.98
CA ALA A 293 6.23 -3.04 -49.02
C ALA A 293 6.76 -1.74 -48.41
N LEU A 294 7.03 -1.77 -47.11
CA LEU A 294 7.60 -0.63 -46.38
C LEU A 294 9.01 -0.94 -45.89
N SER A 295 9.89 0.04 -46.03
CA SER A 295 11.14 0.05 -45.28
C SER A 295 10.89 0.26 -43.78
N ALA A 296 11.87 -0.10 -42.94
CA ALA A 296 11.78 0.16 -41.50
C ALA A 296 11.63 1.67 -41.20
N ALA A 297 12.33 2.54 -41.93
CA ALA A 297 12.24 3.99 -41.75
C ALA A 297 10.83 4.52 -42.04
N GLN A 298 10.20 4.09 -43.15
CA GLN A 298 8.82 4.48 -43.46
C GLN A 298 7.83 3.95 -42.42
N ALA A 299 8.00 2.71 -41.94
CA ALA A 299 7.15 2.17 -40.89
C ALA A 299 7.26 2.98 -39.58
N SER A 300 8.47 3.44 -39.22
CA SER A 300 8.68 4.34 -38.07
C SER A 300 8.01 5.71 -38.25
N GLU A 301 8.06 6.30 -39.45
CA GLU A 301 7.36 7.56 -39.75
C GLU A 301 5.84 7.41 -39.60
N VAL A 302 5.27 6.32 -40.12
CA VAL A 302 3.83 6.01 -39.97
C VAL A 302 3.47 5.80 -38.50
N ALA A 303 4.29 5.07 -37.75
CA ALA A 303 4.09 4.88 -36.31
C ALA A 303 4.09 6.21 -35.54
N ALA A 304 5.00 7.14 -35.88
CA ALA A 304 5.06 8.46 -35.26
C ALA A 304 3.80 9.29 -35.54
N MET A 305 3.35 9.33 -36.80
CA MET A 305 2.10 9.99 -37.20
C MET A 305 0.88 9.41 -36.44
N LEU A 306 0.77 8.07 -36.36
CA LEU A 306 -0.32 7.41 -35.62
C LEU A 306 -0.30 7.77 -34.13
N SER A 307 0.89 7.93 -33.55
CA SER A 307 1.07 8.31 -32.14
C SER A 307 0.63 9.74 -31.88
N GLU A 308 0.99 10.66 -32.78
CA GLU A 308 0.57 12.06 -32.70
C GLU A 308 -0.94 12.19 -32.83
N ARG A 309 -1.54 11.51 -33.82
CA ARG A 309 -2.98 11.49 -34.01
C ARG A 309 -3.73 10.86 -32.83
N ALA A 310 -3.20 9.76 -32.27
CA ALA A 310 -3.75 9.15 -31.05
C ALA A 310 -3.79 10.17 -29.92
N ARG A 311 -2.70 10.91 -29.71
CA ARG A 311 -2.61 11.97 -28.69
C ARG A 311 -3.64 13.08 -28.91
N GLU A 312 -3.82 13.55 -30.15
CA GLU A 312 -4.80 14.59 -30.50
C GLU A 312 -6.25 14.15 -30.26
N LEU A 313 -6.56 12.89 -30.57
CA LEU A 313 -7.89 12.30 -30.38
C LEU A 313 -8.11 11.78 -28.95
N GLY A 314 -7.17 11.99 -28.03
CA GLY A 314 -7.31 11.61 -26.63
C GLY A 314 -7.08 10.13 -26.34
N HIS A 315 -6.56 9.35 -27.29
CA HIS A 315 -6.06 8.00 -27.03
C HIS A 315 -4.77 8.09 -26.20
N ARG A 316 -4.91 7.97 -24.89
CA ARG A 316 -3.79 8.06 -23.94
C ARG A 316 -3.08 6.71 -23.87
N GLY A 317 -1.87 6.62 -24.43
CA GLY A 317 -0.96 5.49 -24.16
C GLY A 317 -0.52 5.45 -22.69
N ASP A 318 0.59 4.76 -22.38
CA ASP A 318 1.19 4.66 -21.02
C ASP A 318 1.79 6.00 -20.49
N ALA A 319 1.30 7.18 -20.93
CA ALA A 319 1.75 8.45 -20.39
C ALA A 319 1.47 8.51 -18.86
N PRO A 320 2.30 9.20 -18.06
CA PRO A 320 1.96 9.48 -16.67
C PRO A 320 0.61 10.21 -16.61
N VAL A 321 -0.28 9.72 -15.75
CA VAL A 321 -1.60 10.34 -15.52
C VAL A 321 -1.51 11.08 -14.20
N ALA A 322 -1.80 12.38 -14.18
CA ALA A 322 -1.89 13.11 -12.93
C ALA A 322 -3.23 12.81 -12.22
N PHE A 323 -3.21 12.71 -10.90
CA PHE A 323 -4.42 12.43 -10.11
C PHE A 323 -5.50 13.51 -10.29
N GLU A 324 -5.09 14.75 -10.52
CA GLU A 324 -5.94 15.91 -10.77
C GLU A 324 -6.76 15.77 -12.07
N GLU A 325 -6.28 14.97 -13.03
CA GLU A 325 -6.97 14.68 -14.28
C GLU A 325 -8.09 13.66 -14.11
N LEU A 326 -8.09 12.90 -13.01
CA LEU A 326 -9.16 11.97 -12.69
C LEU A 326 -10.36 12.79 -12.20
N VAL A 327 -11.29 13.11 -13.09
CA VAL A 327 -12.59 13.65 -12.70
C VAL A 327 -13.45 12.47 -12.28
N ASP A 328 -13.84 12.42 -11.00
CA ASP A 328 -14.71 11.37 -10.47
C ASP A 328 -15.89 12.04 -9.77
N ASP A 329 -17.08 11.50 -9.97
CA ASP A 329 -18.31 11.93 -9.32
C ASP A 329 -18.49 11.05 -8.07
N CYS A 330 -17.81 11.40 -6.98
CA CYS A 330 -17.79 10.62 -5.73
C CYS A 330 -19.13 10.65 -4.95
N SER A 331 -20.26 10.85 -5.61
CA SER A 331 -21.58 11.02 -5.03
C SER A 331 -22.29 9.67 -4.84
N GLY A 332 -21.99 8.95 -3.75
CA GLY A 332 -22.66 7.68 -3.44
C GLY A 332 -22.31 7.09 -2.07
N ALA A 333 -23.08 6.08 -1.62
CA ALA A 333 -22.86 5.37 -0.34
C ALA A 333 -21.67 4.38 -0.34
N GLY A 334 -21.05 4.18 -1.52
CA GLY A 334 -19.87 3.35 -1.72
C GLY A 334 -18.55 4.03 -1.34
N LEU A 335 -17.46 3.27 -1.43
CA LEU A 335 -16.09 3.75 -1.27
C LEU A 335 -15.37 3.74 -2.62
N THR A 336 -16.00 4.38 -3.61
CA THR A 336 -15.46 4.58 -4.95
C THR A 336 -14.25 5.52 -4.93
N ALA A 337 -13.22 5.17 -5.68
CA ALA A 337 -12.05 6.01 -5.92
C ALA A 337 -11.55 5.80 -7.35
N ALA A 338 -11.42 6.88 -8.11
CA ALA A 338 -10.64 6.87 -9.35
C ALA A 338 -9.15 6.63 -9.05
N ILE A 339 -8.59 5.60 -9.69
CA ILE A 339 -7.20 5.18 -9.47
C ILE A 339 -6.32 5.31 -10.72
N GLY A 340 -6.92 5.46 -11.89
CA GLY A 340 -6.17 5.51 -13.15
C GLY A 340 -7.05 5.62 -14.38
N VAL A 341 -6.48 5.29 -15.53
CA VAL A 341 -7.18 5.24 -16.82
C VAL A 341 -6.92 3.92 -17.56
N SER A 342 -7.89 3.48 -18.35
CA SER A 342 -7.73 2.39 -19.31
C SER A 342 -8.39 2.78 -20.62
N ALA A 343 -7.67 2.63 -21.72
CA ALA A 343 -8.13 3.02 -23.06
C ALA A 343 -8.67 4.48 -23.16
N GLY A 344 -8.18 5.39 -22.31
CA GLY A 344 -8.60 6.80 -22.25
C GLY A 344 -9.73 7.09 -21.26
N GLU A 345 -10.39 6.07 -20.72
CA GLU A 345 -11.48 6.20 -19.75
C GLU A 345 -10.97 6.14 -18.30
N VAL A 346 -11.58 6.91 -17.40
CA VAL A 346 -11.26 6.86 -15.96
C VAL A 346 -11.69 5.52 -15.38
N VAL A 347 -10.77 4.86 -14.69
CA VAL A 347 -11.02 3.61 -13.98
C VAL A 347 -11.20 3.90 -12.50
N THR A 348 -12.36 3.54 -12.00
CA THR A 348 -12.73 3.61 -10.59
C THR A 348 -12.77 2.22 -9.97
N VAL A 349 -12.50 2.17 -8.67
CA VAL A 349 -12.66 0.97 -7.83
C VAL A 349 -13.49 1.33 -6.61
N ASP A 350 -14.43 0.47 -6.23
CA ASP A 350 -15.29 0.65 -5.07
C ASP A 350 -15.06 -0.46 -4.04
N LEU A 351 -14.53 -0.11 -2.86
CA LEU A 351 -14.32 -1.07 -1.76
C LEU A 351 -15.63 -1.61 -1.17
N VAL A 352 -16.80 -1.15 -1.56
CA VAL A 352 -18.08 -1.71 -1.14
C VAL A 352 -18.63 -2.65 -2.21
N ALA A 353 -18.66 -2.21 -3.48
CA ALA A 353 -19.24 -2.96 -4.58
C ALA A 353 -18.29 -3.98 -5.23
N ASP A 354 -17.02 -3.62 -5.44
CA ASP A 354 -16.05 -4.47 -6.16
C ASP A 354 -15.36 -5.50 -5.26
N GLY A 355 -15.47 -5.31 -3.94
CA GLY A 355 -14.90 -6.20 -2.91
C GLY A 355 -14.54 -5.44 -1.64
N PRO A 356 -14.98 -5.90 -0.45
CA PRO A 356 -14.69 -5.24 0.84
C PRO A 356 -13.20 -5.14 1.15
N HIS A 357 -12.39 -6.01 0.56
CA HIS A 357 -10.96 -6.07 0.75
C HIS A 357 -10.26 -6.20 -0.61
N ALA A 358 -9.05 -5.66 -0.68
CA ALA A 358 -8.23 -5.66 -1.86
C ALA A 358 -6.84 -6.22 -1.60
N VAL A 359 -6.28 -6.88 -2.60
CA VAL A 359 -4.90 -7.38 -2.60
C VAL A 359 -4.12 -6.73 -3.73
N VAL A 360 -2.92 -6.24 -3.40
CA VAL A 360 -2.00 -5.62 -4.36
C VAL A 360 -0.68 -6.38 -4.36
N VAL A 361 -0.23 -6.82 -5.53
CA VAL A 361 1.11 -7.41 -5.70
C VAL A 361 1.93 -6.60 -6.69
N GLY A 362 3.21 -6.41 -6.41
CA GLY A 362 4.09 -5.68 -7.31
C GLY A 362 5.52 -5.57 -6.79
N THR A 363 6.47 -5.73 -7.70
CA THR A 363 7.91 -5.67 -7.39
C THR A 363 8.37 -4.28 -7.00
N THR A 364 9.54 -4.18 -6.37
CA THR A 364 10.17 -2.89 -6.07
C THR A 364 10.29 -2.04 -7.33
N GLY A 365 9.84 -0.79 -7.27
CA GLY A 365 9.88 0.15 -8.39
C GLY A 365 8.78 -0.03 -9.43
N SER A 366 7.82 -0.95 -9.23
CA SER A 366 6.66 -1.13 -10.13
C SER A 366 5.60 -0.03 -10.02
N GLY A 367 5.64 0.79 -8.96
CA GLY A 367 4.65 1.83 -8.68
C GLY A 367 3.64 1.49 -7.58
N LYS A 368 3.89 0.43 -6.79
CA LYS A 368 2.99 -0.05 -5.71
C LYS A 368 2.71 1.04 -4.66
N SER A 369 3.76 1.69 -4.13
CA SER A 369 3.61 2.73 -3.11
C SER A 369 2.86 3.94 -3.66
N GLU A 370 3.15 4.35 -4.90
CA GLU A 370 2.44 5.42 -5.60
C GLU A 370 0.96 5.09 -5.81
N LEU A 371 0.62 3.84 -6.19
CA LEU A 371 -0.76 3.38 -6.27
C LEU A 371 -1.47 3.49 -4.93
N LEU A 372 -0.85 3.04 -3.83
CA LEU A 372 -1.48 3.10 -2.50
C LEU A 372 -1.74 4.55 -2.06
N VAL A 373 -0.82 5.47 -2.35
CA VAL A 373 -1.00 6.90 -2.09
C VAL A 373 -2.13 7.48 -2.94
N THR A 374 -2.15 7.20 -4.25
CA THR A 374 -3.22 7.64 -5.16
C THR A 374 -4.59 7.10 -4.73
N TRP A 375 -4.66 5.83 -4.36
CA TRP A 375 -5.91 5.22 -3.93
C TRP A 375 -6.39 5.80 -2.59
N ALA A 376 -5.51 5.95 -1.61
CA ALA A 376 -5.84 6.62 -0.35
C ALA A 376 -6.34 8.05 -0.57
N ALA A 377 -5.68 8.82 -1.44
CA ALA A 377 -6.11 10.17 -1.81
C ALA A 377 -7.48 10.17 -2.50
N GLY A 378 -7.72 9.23 -3.42
CA GLY A 378 -9.01 9.05 -4.09
C GLY A 378 -10.13 8.70 -3.10
N LEU A 379 -9.84 7.89 -2.08
CA LEU A 379 -10.80 7.56 -1.02
C LEU A 379 -11.16 8.79 -0.17
N CYS A 380 -10.21 9.69 0.08
CA CYS A 380 -10.42 10.90 0.88
C CYS A 380 -11.06 12.06 0.10
N ARG A 381 -10.87 12.11 -1.23
CA ARG A 381 -11.30 13.22 -2.08
C ARG A 381 -12.82 13.43 -2.00
N GLY A 382 -13.21 14.61 -1.52
CA GLY A 382 -14.61 15.03 -1.42
C GLY A 382 -15.40 14.37 -0.28
N ARG A 383 -14.77 13.54 0.56
CA ARG A 383 -15.42 12.88 1.71
C ARG A 383 -15.05 13.55 3.02
N HIS A 384 -15.97 13.58 3.97
CA HIS A 384 -15.73 14.02 5.34
C HIS A 384 -15.11 12.90 6.20
N ILE A 385 -14.37 13.26 7.26
CA ILE A 385 -13.76 12.28 8.19
C ILE A 385 -14.80 11.39 8.91
N GLY A 386 -16.06 11.82 8.95
CA GLY A 386 -17.18 11.03 9.47
C GLY A 386 -17.65 9.93 8.53
N GLU A 387 -17.22 9.96 7.26
CA GLU A 387 -17.57 8.97 6.25
C GLU A 387 -16.46 7.92 6.09
N VAL A 388 -15.20 8.37 6.05
CA VAL A 388 -14.03 7.50 5.88
C VAL A 388 -12.85 7.93 6.74
N CYS A 389 -12.22 6.94 7.38
CA CYS A 389 -10.96 7.07 8.09
C CYS A 389 -9.95 6.07 7.54
N LEU A 390 -8.67 6.46 7.50
CA LEU A 390 -7.58 5.63 7.04
C LEU A 390 -6.68 5.21 8.21
N LEU A 391 -6.26 3.95 8.20
CA LEU A 391 -5.20 3.46 9.07
C LEU A 391 -4.09 2.88 8.19
N LEU A 392 -2.89 3.43 8.34
CA LEU A 392 -1.76 3.10 7.47
C LEU A 392 -0.72 2.28 8.25
N ILE A 393 -0.26 1.16 7.69
CA ILE A 393 0.73 0.28 8.30
C ILE A 393 1.91 0.10 7.33
N ASP A 394 3.10 0.56 7.74
CA ASP A 394 4.36 0.45 7.00
C ASP A 394 5.40 -0.34 7.83
N PHE A 395 5.58 -1.62 7.50
CA PHE A 395 6.40 -2.50 8.32
C PHE A 395 7.92 -2.26 8.20
N LYS A 396 8.43 -1.73 7.09
CA LYS A 396 9.88 -1.58 6.84
C LYS A 396 10.41 -0.16 7.03
N GLY A 397 9.65 0.71 7.68
CA GLY A 397 10.01 2.12 7.81
C GLY A 397 10.11 2.82 6.45
N GLY A 398 9.32 2.36 5.49
CA GLY A 398 9.15 3.06 4.23
C GLY A 398 8.63 4.47 4.49
N ARG A 399 8.97 5.38 3.58
CA ARG A 399 8.35 6.71 3.51
C ARG A 399 7.13 6.68 2.59
N SER A 400 6.57 5.48 2.35
CA SER A 400 5.46 5.25 1.42
C SER A 400 4.25 6.10 1.79
N PHE A 401 3.99 6.25 3.09
CA PHE A 401 2.82 6.96 3.62
C PHE A 401 3.13 8.33 4.25
N ASP A 402 4.38 8.78 4.26
CA ASP A 402 4.76 10.11 4.81
C ASP A 402 3.93 11.23 4.16
N ALA A 403 3.67 11.12 2.86
CA ALA A 403 2.88 12.09 2.11
C ALA A 403 1.41 12.16 2.58
N LEU A 404 0.86 11.07 3.09
CA LEU A 404 -0.53 10.99 3.56
C LEU A 404 -0.69 11.46 5.02
N ALA A 405 0.39 11.54 5.80
CA ALA A 405 0.34 11.85 7.23
C ALA A 405 -0.35 13.18 7.58
N ALA A 406 -0.36 14.12 6.63
CA ALA A 406 -1.01 15.41 6.79
C ALA A 406 -2.54 15.36 6.59
N LEU A 407 -3.05 14.34 5.91
CA LEU A 407 -4.48 14.24 5.60
C LEU A 407 -5.31 14.08 6.88
N PRO A 408 -6.41 14.85 7.04
CA PRO A 408 -7.24 14.75 8.25
C PRO A 408 -7.91 13.39 8.42
N HIS A 409 -8.15 12.63 7.35
CA HIS A 409 -8.73 11.29 7.39
C HIS A 409 -7.78 10.23 7.95
N VAL A 410 -6.47 10.47 8.01
CA VAL A 410 -5.49 9.50 8.51
C VAL A 410 -5.56 9.47 10.03
N ALA A 411 -6.18 8.41 10.54
CA ALA A 411 -6.39 8.17 11.95
C ALA A 411 -5.09 7.77 12.67
N GLY A 412 -4.16 7.15 11.94
CA GLY A 412 -2.83 6.82 12.47
C GLY A 412 -1.94 6.16 11.42
N ILE A 413 -0.63 6.33 11.59
CA ILE A 413 0.40 5.62 10.84
C ILE A 413 1.19 4.75 11.81
N VAL A 414 1.29 3.47 11.49
CA VAL A 414 2.07 2.50 12.23
C VAL A 414 3.31 2.17 11.42
N THR A 415 4.46 2.60 11.91
CA THR A 415 5.77 2.31 11.31
C THR A 415 6.59 1.43 12.24
N ASP A 416 7.49 0.63 11.68
CA ASP A 416 8.53 -0.09 12.44
C ASP A 416 7.96 -0.88 13.62
N LEU A 417 7.06 -1.82 13.29
CA LEU A 417 6.36 -2.67 14.25
C LEU A 417 7.32 -3.64 14.93
N ASP A 418 7.97 -3.19 16.00
CA ASP A 418 8.56 -4.08 16.98
C ASP A 418 7.51 -5.01 17.60
N ASP A 419 7.94 -6.11 18.23
CA ASP A 419 7.05 -7.12 18.83
C ASP A 419 5.97 -6.50 19.73
N ARG A 420 6.28 -5.41 20.43
CA ARG A 420 5.37 -4.77 21.39
C ARG A 420 4.32 -3.90 20.71
N THR A 421 4.73 -3.12 19.73
CA THR A 421 3.86 -2.26 18.95
C THR A 421 2.93 -3.12 18.08
N ALA A 422 3.42 -4.27 17.61
CA ALA A 422 2.63 -5.25 16.88
C ALA A 422 1.52 -5.85 17.75
N VAL A 423 1.86 -6.37 18.94
CA VAL A 423 0.88 -6.90 19.90
C VAL A 423 -0.16 -5.83 20.25
N ARG A 424 0.29 -4.60 20.55
CA ARG A 424 -0.61 -3.46 20.81
C ARG A 424 -1.54 -3.18 19.64
N ALA A 425 -1.03 -3.19 18.40
CA ALA A 425 -1.82 -2.95 17.20
C ALA A 425 -2.87 -4.06 16.98
N VAL A 426 -2.51 -5.32 17.23
CA VAL A 426 -3.43 -6.47 17.19
C VAL A 426 -4.56 -6.31 18.21
N GLU A 427 -4.22 -6.08 19.48
CA GLU A 427 -5.21 -5.91 20.55
C GLU A 427 -6.14 -4.74 20.27
N SER A 428 -5.58 -3.65 19.72
CA SER A 428 -6.30 -2.44 19.35
C SER A 428 -7.29 -2.67 18.20
N LEU A 429 -6.87 -3.34 17.12
CA LEU A 429 -7.76 -3.67 16.00
C LEU A 429 -8.86 -4.65 16.43
N ARG A 430 -8.55 -5.63 17.28
CA ARG A 430 -9.55 -6.52 17.89
C ARG A 430 -10.54 -5.73 18.76
N ALA A 431 -10.07 -4.74 19.52
CA ALA A 431 -10.93 -3.88 20.32
C ALA A 431 -11.83 -3.00 19.45
N GLU A 432 -11.32 -2.51 18.31
CA GLU A 432 -12.11 -1.74 17.35
C GLU A 432 -13.21 -2.57 16.69
N ILE A 433 -12.92 -3.83 16.32
CA ILE A 433 -13.93 -4.79 15.86
C ILE A 433 -15.06 -4.92 16.90
N ARG A 434 -14.71 -5.20 18.17
CA ARG A 434 -15.71 -5.33 19.26
C ARG A 434 -16.49 -4.04 19.51
N ARG A 435 -15.83 -2.88 19.43
CA ARG A 435 -16.48 -1.57 19.56
C ARG A 435 -17.52 -1.39 18.47
N ARG A 436 -17.18 -1.67 17.23
CA ARG A 436 -18.09 -1.54 16.08
C ARG A 436 -19.29 -2.49 16.22
N GLU A 437 -19.05 -3.75 16.58
CA GLU A 437 -20.12 -4.72 16.87
C GLU A 437 -21.12 -4.19 17.92
N ARG A 438 -20.61 -3.63 19.02
CA ARG A 438 -21.44 -3.04 20.08
C ARG A 438 -22.23 -1.83 19.57
N VAL A 439 -21.58 -0.90 18.86
CA VAL A 439 -22.26 0.30 18.34
C VAL A 439 -23.37 -0.08 17.35
N LEU A 440 -23.12 -1.04 16.46
CA LEU A 440 -24.17 -1.54 15.54
C LEU A 440 -25.33 -2.17 16.30
N ALA A 441 -25.04 -3.00 17.31
CA ALA A 441 -26.07 -3.62 18.15
C ALA A 441 -26.91 -2.58 18.92
N GLU A 442 -26.29 -1.52 19.45
CA GLU A 442 -26.97 -0.40 20.12
C GLU A 442 -27.91 0.37 19.17
N HIS A 443 -27.58 0.42 17.88
CA HIS A 443 -28.42 1.04 16.84
C HIS A 443 -29.40 0.05 16.20
N GLY A 444 -29.40 -1.23 16.60
CA GLY A 444 -30.22 -2.28 15.97
C GLY A 444 -29.87 -2.53 14.49
N ALA A 445 -28.69 -2.12 14.04
CA ALA A 445 -28.23 -2.21 12.67
C ALA A 445 -27.46 -3.51 12.41
N ARG A 446 -27.63 -4.12 11.23
CA ARG A 446 -26.90 -5.34 10.84
C ARG A 446 -25.53 -5.03 10.25
N ASP A 447 -25.37 -3.86 9.66
CA ASP A 447 -24.14 -3.37 9.09
C ASP A 447 -24.02 -1.84 9.22
N VAL A 448 -22.86 -1.31 8.84
CA VAL A 448 -22.53 0.12 8.92
C VAL A 448 -23.45 1.01 8.08
N GLU A 449 -24.04 0.47 7.00
CA GLU A 449 -24.92 1.23 6.11
C GLU A 449 -26.28 1.49 6.79
N GLU A 450 -26.81 0.47 7.48
CA GLU A 450 -28.03 0.59 8.30
C GLU A 450 -27.86 1.50 9.52
N ALA A 451 -26.63 1.72 9.99
CA ALA A 451 -26.33 2.53 11.18
C ALA A 451 -26.34 4.06 10.94
N ALA A 452 -26.78 4.52 9.75
CA ALA A 452 -27.02 5.93 9.42
C ALA A 452 -25.86 6.90 9.78
N GLY A 453 -24.61 6.48 9.55
CA GLY A 453 -23.43 7.30 9.81
C GLY A 453 -22.93 7.31 11.25
N ALA A 454 -23.41 6.40 12.11
CA ALA A 454 -22.91 6.26 13.49
C ALA A 454 -21.40 5.88 13.55
N LEU A 455 -20.86 5.31 12.48
CA LEU A 455 -19.47 4.91 12.35
C LEU A 455 -18.92 5.29 10.97
N PRO A 456 -17.73 5.94 10.89
CA PRO A 456 -17.03 6.06 9.63
C PRO A 456 -16.54 4.68 9.16
N ARG A 457 -16.48 4.48 7.84
CA ARG A 457 -15.80 3.32 7.27
C ARG A 457 -14.29 3.43 7.56
N LEU A 458 -13.67 2.36 8.03
CA LEU A 458 -12.24 2.30 8.31
C LEU A 458 -11.54 1.53 7.21
N VAL A 459 -10.61 2.15 6.50
CA VAL A 459 -9.77 1.49 5.50
C VAL A 459 -8.38 1.29 6.07
N VAL A 460 -7.99 0.03 6.27
CA VAL A 460 -6.66 -0.36 6.75
C VAL A 460 -5.78 -0.68 5.55
N ILE A 461 -4.75 0.13 5.32
CA ILE A 461 -3.81 -0.02 4.20
C ILE A 461 -2.49 -0.53 4.75
N VAL A 462 -2.05 -1.69 4.28
CA VAL A 462 -0.80 -2.31 4.71
C VAL A 462 0.17 -2.38 3.53
N ASP A 463 1.31 -1.71 3.64
CA ASP A 463 2.44 -1.93 2.74
C ASP A 463 3.36 -3.02 3.33
N GLU A 464 3.96 -3.82 2.44
CA GLU A 464 4.81 -4.96 2.80
C GLU A 464 4.12 -6.00 3.73
N PHE A 465 2.87 -6.36 3.43
CA PHE A 465 2.09 -7.33 4.22
C PHE A 465 2.81 -8.67 4.45
N ALA A 466 3.53 -9.18 3.44
CA ALA A 466 4.32 -10.40 3.59
C ALA A 466 5.38 -10.31 4.71
N ALA A 467 6.04 -9.17 4.83
CA ALA A 467 7.05 -8.95 5.86
C ALA A 467 6.39 -8.86 7.25
N LEU A 468 5.23 -8.19 7.32
CA LEU A 468 4.45 -8.07 8.55
C LEU A 468 4.02 -9.42 9.11
N VAL A 469 3.42 -10.29 8.28
CA VAL A 469 2.97 -11.63 8.74
C VAL A 469 4.11 -12.62 8.97
N ALA A 470 5.27 -12.41 8.33
CA ALA A 470 6.46 -13.22 8.58
C ALA A 470 7.08 -12.91 9.95
N ALA A 471 7.07 -11.64 10.36
CA ALA A 471 7.54 -11.23 11.68
C ALA A 471 6.52 -11.53 12.78
N HIS A 472 5.22 -11.27 12.52
CA HIS A 472 4.12 -11.38 13.48
C HIS A 472 3.00 -12.27 12.92
N PRO A 473 3.10 -13.61 13.05
CA PRO A 473 2.15 -14.56 12.47
C PRO A 473 0.68 -14.36 12.89
N GLU A 474 0.44 -13.83 14.09
CA GLU A 474 -0.89 -13.50 14.60
C GLU A 474 -1.64 -12.44 13.77
N MET A 475 -0.91 -11.59 13.03
CA MET A 475 -1.50 -10.63 12.09
C MET A 475 -2.25 -11.35 10.97
N HIS A 476 -1.82 -12.56 10.62
CA HIS A 476 -2.47 -13.36 9.59
C HIS A 476 -3.89 -13.76 9.99
N GLU A 477 -4.08 -14.16 11.24
CA GLU A 477 -5.40 -14.51 11.79
C GLU A 477 -6.28 -13.26 11.88
N LEU A 478 -5.73 -12.14 12.34
CA LEU A 478 -6.46 -10.87 12.46
C LEU A 478 -7.00 -10.39 11.11
N PHE A 479 -6.17 -10.36 10.06
CA PHE A 479 -6.61 -9.89 8.74
C PHE A 479 -7.52 -10.90 8.03
N SER A 480 -7.39 -12.19 8.31
CA SER A 480 -8.36 -13.19 7.84
C SER A 480 -9.74 -12.97 8.48
N ASP A 481 -9.77 -12.62 9.76
CA ASP A 481 -10.98 -12.30 10.50
C ASP A 481 -11.62 -10.97 10.03
N VAL A 482 -10.80 -9.93 9.81
CA VAL A 482 -11.22 -8.69 9.14
C VAL A 482 -11.78 -9.00 7.76
N ALA A 483 -11.16 -9.89 6.99
CA ALA A 483 -11.66 -10.23 5.67
C ALA A 483 -13.03 -10.93 5.69
N ALA A 484 -13.29 -11.75 6.70
CA ALA A 484 -14.55 -12.47 6.85
C ALA A 484 -15.70 -11.59 7.37
N ARG A 485 -15.44 -10.68 8.31
CA ARG A 485 -16.48 -9.89 9.02
C ARG A 485 -16.47 -8.39 8.69
N GLY A 486 -15.41 -7.89 8.06
CA GLY A 486 -15.13 -6.46 7.89
C GLY A 486 -16.20 -5.72 7.09
N ARG A 487 -16.80 -6.36 6.07
CA ARG A 487 -17.89 -5.76 5.28
C ARG A 487 -19.02 -5.20 6.13
N ALA A 488 -19.56 -6.00 7.05
CA ALA A 488 -20.68 -5.58 7.91
C ALA A 488 -20.24 -4.48 8.90
N LEU A 489 -19.01 -4.58 9.42
CA LEU A 489 -18.45 -3.62 10.37
C LEU A 489 -17.97 -2.32 9.72
N GLY A 490 -18.01 -2.21 8.39
CA GLY A 490 -17.43 -1.08 7.65
C GLY A 490 -15.90 -1.01 7.77
N ILE A 491 -15.23 -2.14 7.96
CA ILE A 491 -13.76 -2.25 7.95
C ILE A 491 -13.33 -2.84 6.61
N HIS A 492 -12.50 -2.13 5.88
CA HIS A 492 -11.95 -2.51 4.58
C HIS A 492 -10.44 -2.67 4.70
N ALA A 493 -9.84 -3.58 3.94
CA ALA A 493 -8.40 -3.85 4.00
C ALA A 493 -7.79 -3.78 2.61
N ILE A 494 -6.71 -3.02 2.43
CA ILE A 494 -5.90 -2.99 1.21
C ILE A 494 -4.53 -3.55 1.58
N LEU A 495 -4.25 -4.77 1.15
CA LEU A 495 -3.06 -5.52 1.57
C LEU A 495 -2.08 -5.63 0.41
N ALA A 496 -0.94 -4.95 0.53
CA ALA A 496 0.05 -4.85 -0.52
C ALA A 496 1.33 -5.62 -0.19
N SER A 497 1.88 -6.33 -1.17
CA SER A 497 3.10 -7.12 -1.00
C SER A 497 3.96 -7.15 -2.27
N GLN A 498 5.25 -7.43 -2.12
CA GLN A 498 6.14 -7.70 -3.26
C GLN A 498 5.96 -9.10 -3.84
N ARG A 499 5.63 -10.06 -2.98
CA ARG A 499 5.41 -11.47 -3.33
C ARG A 499 4.04 -11.92 -2.83
N ALA A 500 3.37 -12.75 -3.61
CA ALA A 500 2.08 -13.31 -3.23
C ALA A 500 2.27 -14.57 -2.37
N ALA A 501 3.27 -15.39 -2.72
CA ALA A 501 3.55 -16.65 -2.03
C ALA A 501 3.80 -16.45 -0.53
N GLY A 502 3.06 -17.19 0.31
CA GLY A 502 3.15 -17.13 1.78
C GLY A 502 2.51 -15.90 2.42
N ALA A 503 2.25 -14.84 1.66
CA ALA A 503 1.62 -13.61 2.15
C ALA A 503 0.10 -13.73 2.21
N PHE A 504 -0.53 -14.17 1.12
CA PHE A 504 -1.99 -14.24 0.98
C PHE A 504 -2.46 -15.70 1.03
N ARG A 505 -3.16 -16.11 2.10
CA ARG A 505 -3.79 -17.43 2.16
C ARG A 505 -5.11 -17.45 1.39
N ASP A 506 -5.55 -18.64 0.99
CA ASP A 506 -6.78 -18.85 0.19
C ASP A 506 -8.02 -18.23 0.85
N GLY A 507 -8.16 -18.33 2.18
CA GLY A 507 -9.27 -17.73 2.93
C GLY A 507 -9.31 -16.20 2.84
N LEU A 508 -8.15 -15.54 2.78
CA LEU A 508 -8.06 -14.09 2.57
C LEU A 508 -8.41 -13.74 1.12
N LEU A 509 -7.83 -14.45 0.14
CA LEU A 509 -8.09 -14.22 -1.29
C LEU A 509 -9.54 -14.48 -1.69
N ALA A 510 -10.23 -15.41 -1.02
CA ALA A 510 -11.65 -15.69 -1.22
C ALA A 510 -12.55 -14.51 -0.81
N ASN A 511 -12.10 -13.69 0.16
CA ASN A 511 -12.83 -12.53 0.67
C ASN A 511 -12.29 -11.18 0.12
N ALA A 512 -11.24 -11.22 -0.71
CA ALA A 512 -10.65 -10.07 -1.39
C ALA A 512 -10.74 -10.23 -2.93
N PRO A 513 -11.93 -10.04 -3.52
CA PRO A 513 -12.12 -10.20 -4.96
C PRO A 513 -11.57 -9.03 -5.77
N LEU A 514 -11.30 -7.87 -5.14
CA LEU A 514 -10.61 -6.75 -5.76
C LEU A 514 -9.11 -6.99 -5.75
N ARG A 515 -8.50 -7.17 -6.92
CA ARG A 515 -7.11 -7.60 -7.03
C ARG A 515 -6.37 -6.76 -8.05
N ILE A 516 -5.17 -6.31 -7.68
CA ILE A 516 -4.31 -5.50 -8.54
C ILE A 516 -2.92 -6.13 -8.58
N ALA A 517 -2.41 -6.42 -9.78
CA ALA A 517 -1.02 -6.80 -9.99
C ALA A 517 -0.31 -5.75 -10.83
N LEU A 518 0.67 -5.07 -10.23
CA LEU A 518 1.70 -4.40 -11.00
C LEU A 518 2.73 -5.44 -11.47
N ARG A 519 3.78 -4.99 -12.16
CA ARG A 519 4.85 -5.88 -12.63
C ARG A 519 5.36 -6.82 -11.53
N THR A 520 5.23 -8.13 -11.74
CA THR A 520 5.75 -9.20 -10.87
C THR A 520 7.09 -9.74 -11.39
N LEU A 521 7.87 -10.41 -10.53
CA LEU A 521 9.09 -11.13 -10.98
C LEU A 521 8.74 -12.47 -11.62
N ASP A 522 7.76 -13.16 -11.04
CA ASP A 522 7.42 -14.53 -11.39
C ASP A 522 5.95 -14.64 -11.83
N ALA A 523 5.68 -15.53 -12.80
CA ALA A 523 4.32 -15.84 -13.24
C ALA A 523 3.46 -16.45 -12.12
N ALA A 524 4.08 -17.13 -11.14
CA ALA A 524 3.37 -17.71 -10.00
C ALA A 524 2.68 -16.66 -9.14
N ASP A 525 3.33 -15.51 -8.88
CA ASP A 525 2.72 -14.41 -8.14
C ASP A 525 1.54 -13.78 -8.91
N SER A 526 1.69 -13.65 -10.23
CA SER A 526 0.63 -13.16 -11.12
C SER A 526 -0.60 -14.07 -11.08
N ARG A 527 -0.42 -15.39 -11.19
CA ARG A 527 -1.52 -16.36 -11.10
C ARG A 527 -2.19 -16.39 -9.74
N ALA A 528 -1.40 -16.34 -8.66
CA ALA A 528 -1.94 -16.39 -7.31
C ALA A 528 -2.89 -15.21 -7.02
N VAL A 529 -2.60 -14.03 -7.55
CA VAL A 529 -3.42 -12.83 -7.33
C VAL A 529 -4.44 -12.65 -8.45
N ILE A 530 -4.03 -12.48 -9.71
CA ILE A 530 -4.93 -12.11 -10.81
C ILE A 530 -5.52 -13.32 -11.54
N GLY A 531 -4.89 -14.49 -11.46
CA GLY A 531 -5.33 -15.72 -12.12
C GLY A 531 -4.73 -15.95 -13.52
N VAL A 532 -3.95 -15.00 -14.04
CA VAL A 532 -3.22 -15.10 -15.33
C VAL A 532 -1.74 -14.79 -15.14
N ASP A 533 -0.91 -15.06 -16.13
CA ASP A 533 0.55 -14.86 -16.07
C ASP A 533 0.98 -13.43 -16.45
N ASP A 534 0.07 -12.63 -17.01
CA ASP A 534 0.38 -11.42 -17.77
C ASP A 534 1.08 -10.32 -16.97
N ALA A 535 1.00 -10.29 -15.63
CA ALA A 535 1.65 -9.27 -14.82
C ALA A 535 3.19 -9.36 -14.91
N VAL A 536 3.75 -10.53 -15.20
CA VAL A 536 5.22 -10.69 -15.41
C VAL A 536 5.69 -10.02 -16.69
N ARG A 537 4.79 -9.86 -17.67
CA ARG A 537 5.05 -9.26 -18.98
C ARG A 537 4.87 -7.74 -18.99
N LEU A 538 4.44 -7.15 -17.87
CA LEU A 538 4.32 -5.69 -17.77
C LEU A 538 5.69 -5.02 -17.93
N PRO A 539 5.81 -3.91 -18.69
CA PRO A 539 7.10 -3.28 -18.95
C PRO A 539 7.75 -2.75 -17.67
N GLY A 540 9.07 -2.90 -17.55
CA GLY A 540 9.85 -2.51 -16.37
C GLY A 540 10.53 -1.16 -16.49
N ARG A 541 10.29 -0.44 -17.59
CA ARG A 541 10.84 0.89 -17.86
C ARG A 541 10.25 1.95 -16.93
N ALA A 542 10.99 3.01 -16.66
CA ALA A 542 10.58 4.06 -15.71
C ALA A 542 9.25 4.72 -16.12
N GLU A 543 9.02 4.85 -17.42
CA GLU A 543 7.82 5.47 -18.00
C GLU A 543 6.61 4.54 -17.92
N ALA A 544 6.79 3.23 -17.70
CA ALA A 544 5.70 2.25 -17.54
C ALA A 544 5.35 1.97 -16.06
N ARG A 545 6.04 2.61 -15.11
CA ARG A 545 5.72 2.47 -13.68
C ARG A 545 4.29 2.90 -13.41
N GLY A 546 3.57 2.12 -12.60
CA GLY A 546 2.14 2.32 -12.35
C GLY A 546 1.23 1.68 -13.41
N THR A 547 1.75 0.95 -14.40
CA THR A 547 0.90 0.08 -15.22
C THR A 547 0.61 -1.21 -14.46
N ALA A 548 -0.67 -1.59 -14.36
CA ALA A 548 -1.12 -2.73 -13.59
C ALA A 548 -2.26 -3.49 -14.30
N LEU A 549 -2.51 -4.71 -13.85
CA LEU A 549 -3.70 -5.49 -14.14
C LEU A 549 -4.66 -5.36 -12.96
N LEU A 550 -5.89 -4.93 -13.21
CA LEU A 550 -6.97 -4.83 -12.25
C LEU A 550 -7.99 -5.94 -12.52
N ARG A 551 -8.47 -6.59 -11.47
CA ARG A 551 -9.59 -7.54 -11.53
C ARG A 551 -10.54 -7.22 -10.38
N ARG A 552 -11.78 -6.87 -10.70
CA ARG A 552 -12.88 -6.71 -9.74
C ARG A 552 -13.72 -7.98 -9.66
N ALA A 553 -14.63 -8.06 -8.68
CA ALA A 553 -15.52 -9.20 -8.51
C ALA A 553 -16.35 -9.53 -9.76
N ALA A 554 -16.79 -8.51 -10.51
CA ALA A 554 -17.61 -8.67 -11.71
C ALA A 554 -16.81 -8.91 -13.00
N ASP A 555 -15.48 -8.76 -12.97
CA ASP A 555 -14.64 -8.86 -14.17
C ASP A 555 -14.36 -10.35 -14.49
N VAL A 556 -14.57 -10.74 -15.75
CA VAL A 556 -14.22 -12.08 -16.27
C VAL A 556 -12.70 -12.19 -16.42
N ASP A 557 -12.12 -11.22 -17.13
CA ASP A 557 -10.70 -11.10 -17.41
C ASP A 557 -10.12 -9.83 -16.77
N PRO A 558 -8.85 -9.85 -16.37
CA PRO A 558 -8.20 -8.66 -15.85
C PRO A 558 -8.07 -7.58 -16.92
N GLN A 559 -8.34 -6.34 -16.53
CA GLN A 559 -8.14 -5.17 -17.38
C GLN A 559 -6.78 -4.52 -17.08
N ARG A 560 -6.07 -4.09 -18.11
CA ARG A 560 -4.85 -3.30 -17.94
C ARG A 560 -5.19 -1.84 -17.67
N VAL A 561 -4.62 -1.27 -16.61
CA VAL A 561 -4.90 0.08 -16.12
C VAL A 561 -3.60 0.82 -15.90
N ARG A 562 -3.58 2.08 -16.31
CA ARG A 562 -2.52 3.04 -16.04
C ARG A 562 -2.87 3.84 -14.79
N MET A 563 -2.18 3.59 -13.68
CA MET A 563 -2.47 4.25 -12.42
C MET A 563 -2.04 5.71 -12.46
N ALA A 564 -2.88 6.57 -11.89
CA ALA A 564 -2.54 7.96 -11.72
C ALA A 564 -1.52 8.15 -10.60
N ARG A 565 -0.78 9.24 -10.68
CA ARG A 565 0.16 9.66 -9.66
C ARG A 565 -0.40 10.85 -8.91
N CYS A 566 -0.64 10.67 -7.61
CA CYS A 566 -1.02 11.76 -6.74
C CYS A 566 0.17 12.70 -6.47
N SER A 567 -0.06 14.00 -6.65
CA SER A 567 0.92 15.03 -6.32
C SER A 567 0.76 15.51 -4.87
N PRO A 568 1.79 16.11 -4.26
CA PRO A 568 1.65 16.79 -2.98
C PRO A 568 0.62 17.93 -3.00
N VAL A 569 0.42 18.58 -4.16
CA VAL A 569 -0.56 19.66 -4.32
C VAL A 569 -1.98 19.12 -4.25
N ALA A 570 -2.25 17.96 -4.86
CA ALA A 570 -3.54 17.28 -4.74
C ALA A 570 -3.84 16.89 -3.29
N LEU A 571 -2.86 16.37 -2.56
CA LEU A 571 -3.02 16.01 -1.15
C LEU A 571 -3.32 17.24 -0.27
N ALA A 572 -2.64 18.36 -0.51
CA ALA A 572 -2.92 19.62 0.18
C ALA A 572 -4.35 20.10 -0.10
N ALA A 573 -4.81 20.04 -1.35
CA ALA A 573 -6.17 20.42 -1.73
C ALA A 573 -7.23 19.53 -1.04
N ILE A 574 -6.99 18.22 -0.92
CA ILE A 574 -7.87 17.31 -0.17
C ILE A 574 -7.89 17.67 1.32
N SER A 575 -6.72 17.95 1.90
CA SER A 575 -6.60 18.36 3.30
C SER A 575 -7.36 19.66 3.59
N ASP A 576 -7.18 20.67 2.74
CA ASP A 576 -7.82 21.98 2.89
C ASP A 576 -9.34 21.86 2.76
N ALA A 577 -9.84 21.01 1.86
CA ALA A 577 -11.27 20.76 1.68
C ALA A 577 -11.91 20.02 2.87
N ALA A 578 -11.16 19.17 3.57
CA ALA A 578 -11.66 18.42 4.72
C ALA A 578 -11.69 19.23 6.02
N GLY A 579 -10.96 20.35 6.09
CA GLY A 579 -10.95 21.26 7.24
C GLY A 579 -9.97 20.85 8.35
N ASN A 580 -10.20 21.36 9.57
CA ASN A 580 -9.27 21.20 10.70
C ASN A 580 -9.57 19.97 11.59
N ASP A 581 -10.73 19.34 11.43
CA ASP A 581 -11.11 18.18 12.22
C ASP A 581 -10.32 16.95 11.74
N ARG A 582 -9.78 16.17 12.69
CA ARG A 582 -8.98 14.97 12.39
C ARG A 582 -9.71 13.70 12.78
N ALA A 583 -9.56 12.67 11.95
CA ALA A 583 -9.99 11.32 12.24
C ALA A 583 -9.39 10.87 13.57
N THR A 584 -10.24 10.29 14.42
CA THR A 584 -9.78 9.72 15.69
C THR A 584 -9.18 8.35 15.44
N ALA A 585 -7.95 8.14 15.93
CA ALA A 585 -7.30 6.84 15.90
C ALA A 585 -8.20 5.75 16.51
N PRO A 586 -8.31 4.56 15.88
CA PRO A 586 -9.01 3.42 16.48
C PRO A 586 -8.28 2.85 17.72
N TRP A 587 -7.13 3.41 18.10
CA TRP A 587 -6.44 3.12 19.33
C TRP A 587 -5.89 4.36 19.99
N LEU A 588 -5.75 4.31 21.30
CA LEU A 588 -5.17 5.40 22.06
C LEU A 588 -3.66 5.51 21.80
N PRO A 589 -3.10 6.74 21.79
CA PRO A 589 -1.66 6.94 21.68
C PRO A 589 -0.94 6.19 22.81
N PRO A 590 0.33 5.79 22.62
CA PRO A 590 1.11 5.22 23.71
C PRO A 590 1.09 6.16 24.93
N LEU A 591 1.06 5.56 26.13
CA LEU A 591 1.10 6.34 27.36
C LEU A 591 2.24 7.37 27.30
N PRO A 592 2.00 8.61 27.76
CA PRO A 592 3.02 9.64 27.76
C PRO A 592 4.23 9.21 28.61
N PRO A 593 5.44 9.72 28.32
CA PRO A 593 6.63 9.40 29.11
C PRO A 593 6.59 9.98 30.53
N VAL A 594 5.72 10.99 30.76
CA VAL A 594 5.57 11.67 32.04
C VAL A 594 4.08 11.94 32.28
N VAL A 595 3.61 11.62 33.47
CA VAL A 595 2.26 11.95 33.96
C VAL A 595 2.41 12.78 35.23
N GLY A 596 1.84 13.97 35.25
CA GLY A 596 1.71 14.81 36.44
C GLY A 596 0.45 14.44 37.24
N LEU A 597 0.45 14.78 38.52
CA LEU A 597 -0.69 14.51 39.42
C LEU A 597 -1.97 15.24 38.96
N ASP A 598 -1.84 16.45 38.44
CA ASP A 598 -2.92 17.28 37.90
C ASP A 598 -3.76 16.58 36.81
N ARG A 599 -3.15 15.70 36.02
CA ARG A 599 -3.83 14.98 34.93
C ARG A 599 -4.68 13.81 35.39
N VAL A 600 -4.38 13.23 36.56
CA VAL A 600 -4.98 11.97 37.04
C VAL A 600 -5.59 12.07 38.44
N ALA A 601 -5.51 13.25 39.08
CA ALA A 601 -6.03 13.48 40.42
C ALA A 601 -7.54 13.24 40.48
N VAL A 602 -7.98 12.48 41.49
CA VAL A 602 -9.38 12.20 41.77
C VAL A 602 -9.64 12.44 43.25
N THR A 603 -10.62 13.29 43.57
CA THR A 603 -10.96 13.61 44.96
C THR A 603 -11.32 12.36 45.76
N GLY A 604 -10.76 12.22 46.97
CA GLY A 604 -11.04 11.10 47.87
C GLY A 604 -10.33 9.78 47.52
N ARG A 605 -9.41 9.78 46.54
CA ARG A 605 -8.54 8.65 46.21
C ARG A 605 -7.10 9.11 45.97
N ILE A 606 -6.16 8.18 46.06
CA ILE A 606 -4.74 8.43 45.77
C ILE A 606 -4.50 7.99 44.32
N ALA A 607 -4.22 8.94 43.44
CA ALA A 607 -3.81 8.66 42.07
C ALA A 607 -2.35 8.18 42.05
N LEU A 608 -2.10 7.09 41.33
CA LEU A 608 -0.78 6.49 41.17
C LEU A 608 -0.18 6.76 39.79
N GLY A 609 -1.01 6.85 38.76
CA GLY A 609 -0.58 6.95 37.37
C GLY A 609 -1.71 6.83 36.37
N LEU A 610 -1.35 6.66 35.10
CA LEU A 610 -2.27 6.42 33.99
C LEU A 610 -2.04 5.01 33.43
N SER A 611 -3.07 4.16 33.41
CA SER A 611 -3.04 2.82 32.81
C SER A 611 -3.22 2.88 31.30
N ASP A 612 -2.68 1.88 30.59
CA ASP A 612 -2.99 1.57 29.19
C ASP A 612 -3.78 0.27 29.14
N GLU A 613 -5.02 0.32 28.65
CA GLU A 613 -5.91 -0.84 28.48
C GLU A 613 -6.34 -0.93 27.01
N PRO A 614 -5.47 -1.44 26.11
CA PRO A 614 -5.73 -1.47 24.66
C PRO A 614 -6.99 -2.24 24.30
N GLU A 615 -7.23 -3.35 25.00
CA GLU A 615 -8.41 -4.23 24.84
C GLU A 615 -9.76 -3.53 25.06
N HIS A 616 -9.76 -2.43 25.82
CA HIS A 616 -10.91 -1.57 26.12
C HIS A 616 -10.82 -0.19 25.42
N GLN A 617 -9.79 0.05 24.61
CA GLN A 617 -9.47 1.37 24.03
C GLN A 617 -9.49 2.49 25.08
N ARG A 618 -8.90 2.24 26.25
CA ARG A 618 -9.01 3.14 27.41
C ARG A 618 -7.66 3.41 28.05
N GLN A 619 -7.46 4.65 28.48
CA GLN A 619 -6.40 5.03 29.42
C GLN A 619 -7.05 5.65 30.65
N ALA A 620 -6.90 4.99 31.79
CA ALA A 620 -7.62 5.35 33.01
C ALA A 620 -6.65 5.69 34.15
N PRO A 621 -7.01 6.62 35.05
CA PRO A 621 -6.26 6.82 36.28
C PRO A 621 -6.20 5.53 37.10
N VAL A 622 -4.99 5.13 37.51
CA VAL A 622 -4.80 4.06 38.49
C VAL A 622 -4.97 4.68 39.86
N LEU A 623 -6.00 4.25 40.58
CA LEU A 623 -6.41 4.85 41.85
C LEU A 623 -6.29 3.83 42.99
N LEU A 624 -5.68 4.26 44.09
CA LEU A 624 -5.64 3.54 45.36
C LEU A 624 -6.67 4.15 46.32
N PRO A 625 -7.49 3.34 47.02
CA PRO A 625 -8.38 3.83 48.06
C PRO A 625 -7.61 4.51 49.19
N LEU A 626 -8.17 5.57 49.80
CA LEU A 626 -7.58 6.18 51.02
C LEU A 626 -7.51 5.21 52.20
N ALA A 627 -8.36 4.17 52.21
CA ALA A 627 -8.36 3.11 53.21
C ALA A 627 -7.36 1.97 52.92
N ALA A 628 -6.53 2.10 51.87
CA ALA A 628 -5.51 1.10 51.59
C ALA A 628 -4.47 1.05 52.73
N THR A 629 -4.08 -0.16 53.09
CA THR A 629 -3.22 -0.40 54.26
C THR A 629 -1.74 -0.41 53.90
N ALA A 630 -1.37 -1.01 52.77
CA ALA A 630 0.02 -1.10 52.35
C ALA A 630 0.19 -1.10 50.82
N LEU A 631 1.29 -0.51 50.35
CA LEU A 631 1.72 -0.49 48.95
C LEU A 631 3.25 -0.68 48.87
N ALA A 632 3.70 -1.56 47.97
CA ALA A 632 5.11 -1.72 47.64
C ALA A 632 5.43 -1.13 46.26
N VAL A 633 6.52 -0.37 46.18
CA VAL A 633 7.02 0.29 44.96
C VAL A 633 8.40 -0.28 44.62
N ILE A 634 8.46 -1.19 43.65
CA ILE A 634 9.64 -2.00 43.39
C ILE A 634 10.25 -1.60 42.04
N GLY A 635 11.56 -1.40 41.96
CA GLY A 635 12.21 -0.98 40.72
C GLY A 635 13.70 -0.70 40.87
N ALA A 636 14.46 -0.75 39.78
CA ALA A 636 15.89 -0.46 39.78
C ALA A 636 16.20 1.01 40.13
N PRO A 637 17.46 1.37 40.45
CA PRO A 637 17.86 2.77 40.59
C PRO A 637 17.48 3.60 39.35
N GLY A 638 16.96 4.82 39.55
CA GLY A 638 16.51 5.70 38.46
C GLY A 638 15.15 5.35 37.84
N SER A 639 14.50 4.27 38.28
CA SER A 639 13.20 3.83 37.74
C SER A 639 12.02 4.76 38.07
N GLY A 640 12.14 5.68 39.03
CA GLY A 640 11.08 6.60 39.44
C GLY A 640 10.40 6.30 40.79
N ARG A 641 10.88 5.31 41.56
CA ARG A 641 10.31 4.92 42.87
C ARG A 641 10.08 6.09 43.84
N SER A 642 11.13 6.84 44.15
CA SER A 642 11.05 7.99 45.08
C SER A 642 10.15 9.11 44.56
N SER A 643 9.96 9.20 43.24
CA SER A 643 9.04 10.17 42.62
C SER A 643 7.58 9.76 42.83
N LEU A 644 7.26 8.47 42.66
CA LEU A 644 5.94 7.93 42.98
C LEU A 644 5.62 8.01 44.47
N LEU A 645 6.59 7.71 45.36
CA LEU A 645 6.41 7.85 46.81
C LEU A 645 6.04 9.28 47.21
N ARG A 646 6.70 10.29 46.61
CA ARG A 646 6.38 11.71 46.81
C ARG A 646 4.97 12.06 46.34
N ALA A 647 4.60 11.58 45.16
CA ALA A 647 3.25 11.79 44.61
C ALA A 647 2.17 11.20 45.53
N ILE A 648 2.41 10.03 46.12
CA ILE A 648 1.51 9.41 47.10
C ILE A 648 1.46 10.24 48.38
N ALA A 649 2.61 10.62 48.94
CA ALA A 649 2.70 11.36 50.20
C ALA A 649 1.92 12.69 50.17
N ARG A 650 1.94 13.40 49.04
CA ARG A 650 1.20 14.68 48.86
C ARG A 650 -0.32 14.53 48.84
N GLN A 651 -0.82 13.33 48.57
CA GLN A 651 -2.26 13.04 48.49
C GLN A 651 -2.82 12.49 49.81
N LEU A 652 -1.95 12.21 50.79
CA LEU A 652 -2.39 11.70 52.09
C LEU A 652 -3.05 12.82 52.91
N PRO A 653 -4.09 12.51 53.72
CA PRO A 653 -4.79 13.51 54.54
C PRO A 653 -3.89 14.20 55.58
N GLN A 654 -2.88 13.47 56.07
CA GLN A 654 -1.88 13.95 57.01
C GLN A 654 -0.49 13.70 56.43
N PRO A 655 0.49 14.59 56.70
CA PRO A 655 1.86 14.38 56.24
C PRO A 655 2.41 13.06 56.81
N PRO A 656 2.85 12.11 55.97
CA PRO A 656 3.33 10.83 56.46
C PRO A 656 4.64 10.98 57.22
N THR A 657 4.94 10.01 58.09
CA THR A 657 6.28 9.84 58.65
C THR A 657 7.20 9.32 57.56
N TRP A 658 8.04 10.18 57.02
CA TRP A 658 9.06 9.82 56.03
C TRP A 658 10.31 9.34 56.75
N VAL A 659 10.61 8.04 56.64
CA VAL A 659 11.76 7.42 57.30
C VAL A 659 13.04 7.92 56.65
N SER A 660 13.95 8.44 57.49
CA SER A 660 15.27 8.94 57.07
C SER A 660 16.12 7.83 56.48
N ASP A 661 17.10 8.19 55.65
CA ASP A 661 18.12 7.24 55.20
C ASP A 661 19.22 7.03 56.26
N ASP A 662 19.36 7.97 57.21
CA ASP A 662 20.22 7.80 58.40
C ASP A 662 19.72 6.64 59.27
N PRO A 663 20.53 5.60 59.55
CA PRO A 663 20.09 4.42 60.28
C PRO A 663 19.63 4.71 61.72
N GLU A 664 20.22 5.68 62.43
CA GLU A 664 19.77 6.02 63.79
C GLU A 664 18.38 6.65 63.76
N ALA A 665 18.18 7.66 62.92
CA ALA A 665 16.89 8.31 62.73
C ALA A 665 15.83 7.37 62.15
N ALA A 666 16.21 6.45 61.26
CA ALA A 666 15.32 5.46 60.69
C ALA A 666 14.81 4.47 61.75
N TRP A 667 15.70 4.01 62.63
CA TRP A 667 15.37 3.13 63.73
C TRP A 667 14.32 3.74 64.66
N ASP A 668 14.50 5.02 64.98
CA ASP A 668 13.60 5.76 65.86
C ASP A 668 12.27 6.07 65.18
N ALA A 669 12.29 6.50 63.91
CA ALA A 669 11.08 6.80 63.15
C ALA A 669 10.19 5.55 62.97
N VAL A 670 10.79 4.41 62.60
CA VAL A 670 10.06 3.14 62.48
C VAL A 670 9.56 2.69 63.87
N GLY A 671 10.41 2.77 64.90
CA GLY A 671 10.04 2.40 66.27
C GLY A 671 8.87 3.21 66.82
N ALA A 672 8.86 4.53 66.59
CA ALA A 672 7.79 5.42 67.03
C ALA A 672 6.48 5.24 66.23
N ALA A 673 6.57 4.76 64.98
CA ALA A 673 5.41 4.48 64.16
C ALA A 673 4.74 3.14 64.51
N VAL A 674 5.47 2.16 65.04
CA VAL A 674 4.92 0.85 65.44
C VAL A 674 3.91 1.03 66.57
N GLY A 675 2.69 0.50 66.39
CA GLY A 675 1.60 0.59 67.38
C GLY A 675 0.87 1.94 67.42
N ARG A 676 1.27 2.93 66.59
CA ARG A 676 0.59 4.23 66.50
C ARG A 676 -0.80 4.09 65.87
N ARG A 677 -1.78 4.85 66.34
CA ARG A 677 -3.20 4.80 65.90
C ARG A 677 -3.80 6.19 65.66
N ASP A 678 -3.08 7.02 64.91
CA ASP A 678 -3.43 8.42 64.62
C ASP A 678 -3.81 8.67 63.15
N GLY A 679 -3.82 7.61 62.32
CA GLY A 679 -4.06 7.71 60.87
C GLY A 679 -2.87 8.23 60.06
N THR A 680 -1.73 8.54 60.69
CA THR A 680 -0.55 9.06 60.00
C THR A 680 0.14 7.94 59.22
N GLY A 681 0.23 8.10 57.89
CA GLY A 681 0.93 7.15 57.02
C GLY A 681 2.44 7.06 57.29
N VAL A 682 3.08 6.01 56.78
CA VAL A 682 4.53 5.79 56.90
C VAL A 682 5.11 5.51 55.53
N VAL A 683 6.19 6.21 55.18
CA VAL A 683 6.91 6.01 53.92
C VAL A 683 8.33 5.57 54.25
N VAL A 684 8.72 4.39 53.74
CA VAL A 684 10.08 3.86 53.85
C VAL A 684 10.64 3.69 52.44
N ASP A 685 11.55 4.59 52.06
CA ASP A 685 12.24 4.52 50.78
C ASP A 685 13.46 3.59 50.89
N ASP A 686 13.74 2.82 49.84
CA ASP A 686 14.89 1.92 49.70
C ASP A 686 15.10 0.98 50.90
N VAL A 687 14.06 0.23 51.29
CA VAL A 687 14.08 -0.71 52.42
C VAL A 687 15.27 -1.68 52.33
N ASP A 688 15.56 -2.21 51.14
CA ASP A 688 16.68 -3.11 50.93
C ASP A 688 18.04 -2.43 51.17
N ALA A 689 18.21 -1.17 50.74
CA ALA A 689 19.42 -0.41 51.02
C ALA A 689 19.53 -0.06 52.52
N LEU A 690 18.43 0.33 53.16
CA LEU A 690 18.39 0.65 54.59
C LEU A 690 18.84 -0.56 55.43
N LEU A 691 18.35 -1.77 55.11
CA LEU A 691 18.72 -2.99 55.84
C LEU A 691 20.20 -3.34 55.70
N THR A 692 20.82 -3.05 54.54
CA THR A 692 22.27 -3.29 54.35
C THR A 692 23.15 -2.36 55.18
N ARG A 693 22.60 -1.25 55.72
CA ARG A 693 23.32 -0.33 56.62
C ARG A 693 23.36 -0.85 58.07
N TYR A 694 22.55 -1.83 58.43
CA TYR A 694 22.51 -2.41 59.77
C TYR A 694 23.36 -3.69 59.87
N PRO A 695 23.96 -3.98 61.05
CA PRO A 695 24.44 -5.31 61.38
C PRO A 695 23.30 -6.35 61.30
N ALA A 696 23.63 -7.62 61.04
CA ALA A 696 22.65 -8.66 60.74
C ALA A 696 21.50 -8.80 61.76
N GLU A 697 21.81 -8.70 63.07
CA GLU A 697 20.79 -8.78 64.12
C GLU A 697 19.84 -7.57 64.10
N TYR A 698 20.38 -6.36 63.91
CA TYR A 698 19.57 -5.14 63.80
C TYR A 698 18.77 -5.09 62.51
N ALA A 699 19.32 -5.58 61.40
CA ALA A 699 18.58 -5.72 60.14
C ALA A 699 17.38 -6.66 60.30
N ALA A 700 17.56 -7.79 61.01
CA ALA A 700 16.49 -8.72 61.30
C ALA A 700 15.40 -8.10 62.18
N GLU A 701 15.78 -7.39 63.26
CA GLU A 701 14.83 -6.71 64.14
C GLU A 701 14.11 -5.55 63.44
N MET A 702 14.82 -4.76 62.62
CA MET A 702 14.22 -3.71 61.78
C MET A 702 13.17 -4.31 60.83
N MET A 703 13.48 -5.44 60.19
CA MET A 703 12.51 -6.13 59.33
C MET A 703 11.26 -6.58 60.10
N VAL A 704 11.42 -7.10 61.32
CA VAL A 704 10.28 -7.46 62.19
C VAL A 704 9.42 -6.23 62.51
N ARG A 705 10.04 -5.06 62.75
CA ARG A 705 9.32 -3.80 62.98
C ARG A 705 8.55 -3.33 61.74
N ILE A 706 9.18 -3.37 60.56
CA ILE A 706 8.52 -3.03 59.29
C ILE A 706 7.35 -3.99 59.02
N GLU A 707 7.54 -5.29 59.28
CA GLU A 707 6.46 -6.26 59.15
C GLU A 707 5.28 -5.95 60.07
N ARG A 708 5.55 -5.56 61.32
CA ARG A 708 4.51 -5.09 62.26
C ARG A 708 3.80 -3.84 61.75
N LEU A 709 4.52 -2.86 61.18
CA LEU A 709 3.89 -1.68 60.56
C LEU A 709 2.88 -2.07 59.48
N VAL A 710 3.25 -2.98 58.58
CA VAL A 710 2.37 -3.46 57.51
C VAL A 710 1.15 -4.20 58.08
N ARG A 711 1.34 -5.04 59.10
CA ARG A 711 0.24 -5.79 59.75
C ARG A 711 -0.71 -4.88 60.53
N ASP A 712 -0.18 -3.86 61.21
CA ASP A 712 -0.95 -2.94 62.04
C ASP A 712 -1.62 -1.81 61.24
N ALA A 713 -1.22 -1.60 59.98
CA ALA A 713 -1.72 -0.53 59.12
C ALA A 713 -3.25 -0.46 59.01
N GLY A 714 -3.92 -1.62 58.99
CA GLY A 714 -5.38 -1.69 58.98
C GLY A 714 -6.04 -1.17 60.26
N GLN A 715 -5.36 -1.26 61.40
CA GLN A 715 -5.83 -0.76 62.69
C GLN A 715 -5.42 0.69 62.94
N SER A 716 -4.27 1.12 62.40
CA SER A 716 -3.76 2.48 62.56
C SER A 716 -4.50 3.50 61.69
N GLY A 717 -5.13 3.04 60.60
CA GLY A 717 -5.83 3.89 59.63
C GLY A 717 -4.90 4.66 58.69
N GLY A 718 -3.60 4.41 58.75
CA GLY A 718 -2.58 5.04 57.90
C GLY A 718 -2.05 4.08 56.83
N LEU A 719 -1.71 4.62 55.66
CA LEU A 719 -1.08 3.86 54.56
C LEU A 719 0.42 3.68 54.83
N VAL A 720 0.91 2.44 54.73
CA VAL A 720 2.35 2.12 54.73
C VAL A 720 2.85 1.95 53.30
N VAL A 721 3.78 2.79 52.86
CA VAL A 721 4.38 2.69 51.52
C VAL A 721 5.85 2.34 51.63
N LEU A 722 6.25 1.24 51.00
CA LEU A 722 7.62 0.75 50.99
C LEU A 722 8.18 0.83 49.57
N SER A 723 9.44 1.17 49.40
CA SER A 723 10.14 0.94 48.14
C SER A 723 11.35 0.02 48.31
N ALA A 724 11.71 -0.69 47.24
CA ALA A 724 12.87 -1.58 47.21
C ALA A 724 13.43 -1.74 45.80
N ALA A 725 14.73 -1.97 45.69
CA ALA A 725 15.38 -2.25 44.40
C ALA A 725 15.49 -3.75 44.12
N ARG A 726 15.63 -4.54 45.19
CA ARG A 726 15.75 -6.00 45.14
C ARG A 726 14.75 -6.66 46.08
N CYS A 727 14.11 -7.72 45.62
CA CYS A 727 13.12 -8.48 46.38
C CYS A 727 13.67 -9.87 46.72
N ALA A 728 14.53 -9.94 47.73
CA ALA A 728 15.17 -11.18 48.15
C ALA A 728 14.99 -11.44 49.65
N GLY A 729 15.08 -12.72 50.06
CA GLY A 729 15.09 -13.13 51.46
C GLY A 729 13.83 -12.74 52.23
N SER A 730 14.01 -12.10 53.39
CA SER A 730 12.91 -11.66 54.27
C SER A 730 12.00 -10.62 53.63
N LEU A 731 12.53 -9.76 52.76
CA LEU A 731 11.75 -8.75 52.06
C LEU A 731 10.76 -9.38 51.06
N ALA A 732 11.15 -10.48 50.40
CA ALA A 732 10.24 -11.22 49.51
C ALA A 732 9.03 -11.77 50.29
N ARG A 733 9.23 -12.27 51.51
CA ARG A 733 8.15 -12.73 52.39
C ARG A 733 7.25 -11.58 52.87
N LEU A 734 7.84 -10.42 53.17
CA LEU A 734 7.06 -9.23 53.52
C LEU A 734 6.14 -8.79 52.38
N LEU A 735 6.61 -8.87 51.13
CA LEU A 735 5.80 -8.51 49.96
C LEU A 735 4.54 -9.36 49.83
N GLU A 736 4.55 -10.62 50.28
CA GLU A 736 3.35 -11.49 50.31
C GLU A 736 2.23 -10.93 51.19
N LEU A 737 2.55 -10.11 52.19
CA LEU A 737 1.58 -9.43 53.06
C LEU A 737 1.01 -8.15 52.43
N ILE A 738 1.62 -7.64 51.36
CA ILE A 738 1.26 -6.36 50.75
C ILE A 738 0.37 -6.61 49.53
N PRO A 739 -0.91 -6.14 49.55
CA PRO A 739 -1.88 -6.43 48.50
C PRO A 739 -1.63 -5.66 47.21
N HIS A 740 -0.96 -4.52 47.30
CA HIS A 740 -0.76 -3.61 46.17
C HIS A 740 0.72 -3.46 45.86
N ARG A 741 1.09 -3.65 44.57
CA ARG A 741 2.47 -3.58 44.12
C ARG A 741 2.56 -2.80 42.81
N ALA A 742 3.36 -1.75 42.83
CA ALA A 742 3.79 -1.03 41.64
C ALA A 742 5.18 -1.54 41.23
N ILE A 743 5.26 -2.24 40.10
CA ILE A 743 6.52 -2.83 39.62
C ILE A 743 7.06 -1.96 38.49
N LEU A 744 8.03 -1.11 38.80
CA LEU A 744 8.80 -0.31 37.86
C LEU A 744 9.91 -1.15 37.20
N PRO A 745 10.67 -0.61 36.23
CA PRO A 745 11.64 -1.40 35.47
C PRO A 745 12.73 -1.94 36.41
N LEU A 746 13.04 -3.22 36.26
CA LEU A 746 14.02 -3.94 37.06
C LEU A 746 15.19 -4.39 36.18
N ALA A 747 16.34 -4.69 36.80
CA ALA A 747 17.55 -5.02 36.06
C ALA A 747 17.48 -6.38 35.36
N THR A 748 16.79 -7.35 35.97
CA THR A 748 16.70 -8.72 35.45
C THR A 748 15.26 -9.24 35.45
N ARG A 749 14.98 -10.20 34.56
CA ARG A 749 13.68 -10.90 34.51
C ARG A 749 13.39 -11.64 35.81
N ALA A 750 14.41 -12.20 36.46
CA ALA A 750 14.28 -12.89 37.74
C ALA A 750 13.80 -11.93 38.85
N ASP A 751 14.36 -10.73 38.92
CA ASP A 751 13.92 -9.71 39.88
C ASP A 751 12.47 -9.29 39.63
N HIS A 752 12.08 -9.15 38.36
CA HIS A 752 10.70 -8.81 37.99
C HIS A 752 9.69 -9.86 38.44
N VAL A 753 10.02 -11.14 38.26
CA VAL A 753 9.17 -12.25 38.74
C VAL A 753 9.15 -12.29 40.26
N ALA A 754 10.29 -12.07 40.93
CA ALA A 754 10.37 -12.02 42.40
C ALA A 754 9.55 -10.87 43.01
N ALA A 755 9.38 -9.76 42.28
CA ALA A 755 8.49 -8.66 42.64
C ALA A 755 7.00 -9.01 42.51
N GLY A 756 6.66 -10.12 41.83
CA GLY A 756 5.30 -10.58 41.55
C GLY A 756 4.80 -10.26 40.14
N GLY A 757 5.69 -9.88 39.21
CA GLY A 757 5.37 -9.64 37.81
C GLY A 757 5.39 -10.90 36.94
N ASP A 758 4.79 -10.84 35.75
CA ASP A 758 4.86 -11.90 34.75
C ASP A 758 6.21 -11.81 34.01
N GLY A 759 6.90 -12.93 33.82
CA GLY A 759 8.19 -12.94 33.15
C GLY A 759 8.15 -12.44 31.70
N SER A 760 6.99 -12.52 31.04
CA SER A 760 6.78 -11.98 29.69
C SER A 760 6.67 -10.45 29.64
N ASP A 761 6.33 -9.81 30.76
CA ASP A 761 6.15 -8.36 30.86
C ASP A 761 7.45 -7.60 31.17
N HIS A 762 8.55 -8.31 31.40
CA HIS A 762 9.83 -7.72 31.77
C HIS A 762 10.49 -6.99 30.59
N VAL A 763 10.68 -5.68 30.74
CA VAL A 763 11.44 -4.86 29.78
C VAL A 763 12.41 -3.97 30.53
N ARG A 764 13.68 -4.04 30.13
CA ARG A 764 14.80 -3.34 30.76
C ARG A 764 14.79 -1.84 30.45
N ASP A 765 14.60 -1.47 29.19
CA ASP A 765 14.81 -0.11 28.70
C ASP A 765 13.50 0.69 28.65
N GLN A 766 12.89 0.88 29.81
CA GLN A 766 11.65 1.66 29.94
C GLN A 766 11.93 3.04 30.56
N PRO A 767 11.19 4.10 30.17
CA PRO A 767 11.38 5.41 30.76
C PRO A 767 11.01 5.41 32.25
N PRO A 768 11.61 6.31 33.07
CA PRO A 768 11.26 6.43 34.48
C PRO A 768 9.75 6.61 34.69
N GLY A 769 9.21 5.91 35.69
CA GLY A 769 7.79 5.86 36.01
C GLY A 769 6.99 4.86 35.19
N ARG A 770 7.52 4.29 34.10
CA ARG A 770 6.81 3.24 33.35
C ARG A 770 6.92 1.90 34.08
N GLY A 771 5.79 1.28 34.40
CA GLY A 771 5.79 0.00 35.11
C GLY A 771 4.49 -0.77 34.96
N ARG A 772 4.27 -1.71 35.87
CA ARG A 772 3.09 -2.58 35.92
C ARG A 772 2.33 -2.39 37.22
N TRP A 773 1.01 -2.41 37.10
CA TRP A 773 0.05 -2.54 38.20
C TRP A 773 -0.78 -3.80 37.94
N GLY A 774 -0.43 -4.90 38.62
CA GLY A 774 -0.88 -6.23 38.20
C GLY A 774 -0.36 -6.55 36.79
N ARG A 775 -1.26 -6.87 35.86
CA ARG A 775 -0.91 -7.11 34.43
C ARG A 775 -0.93 -5.83 33.58
N VAL A 776 -1.48 -4.75 34.10
CA VAL A 776 -1.73 -3.53 33.32
C VAL A 776 -0.48 -2.67 33.24
N LEU A 777 -0.19 -2.13 32.05
CA LEU A 777 0.91 -1.18 31.85
C LEU A 777 0.49 0.20 32.37
N VAL A 778 1.36 0.85 33.15
CA VAL A 778 1.05 2.12 33.81
C VAL A 778 2.23 3.07 33.65
N GLN A 779 1.95 4.33 33.34
CA GLN A 779 2.87 5.43 33.58
C GLN A 779 2.55 6.01 34.95
N PHE A 780 3.35 5.67 35.95
CA PHE A 780 3.27 6.21 37.29
C PHE A 780 3.64 7.70 37.30
N ILE A 781 3.05 8.42 38.24
CA ILE A 781 3.23 9.87 38.38
C ILE A 781 4.69 10.20 38.64
N ARG A 782 5.17 11.24 37.97
CA ARG A 782 6.45 11.87 38.29
C ARG A 782 6.20 13.15 39.09
N ASP A 783 6.67 13.16 40.33
CA ASP A 783 6.80 14.35 41.17
C ASP A 783 8.28 14.61 41.50
N ASP A 784 8.73 15.82 41.20
CA ASP A 784 10.12 16.28 41.37
C ASP A 784 10.30 17.17 42.62
N ALA A 785 9.25 17.37 43.43
CA ALA A 785 9.34 18.15 44.67
C ALA A 785 10.39 17.58 45.65
N PRO A 786 11.11 18.41 46.42
CA PRO A 786 12.07 17.94 47.41
C PRO A 786 11.36 17.22 48.57
N THR A 787 11.95 16.14 49.08
CA THR A 787 11.50 15.48 50.31
C THR A 787 12.18 16.10 51.53
N THR A 788 11.44 16.22 52.63
CA THR A 788 12.01 16.54 53.94
C THR A 788 11.73 15.36 54.86
N PRO A 789 12.75 14.57 55.26
CA PRO A 789 12.53 13.43 56.16
C PRO A 789 11.94 13.91 57.48
N THR A 790 11.10 13.09 58.09
CA THR A 790 10.56 13.39 59.41
C THR A 790 11.64 13.13 60.45
N VAL A 791 12.16 14.18 61.07
CA VAL A 791 13.08 14.03 62.20
C VAL A 791 12.24 13.61 63.41
N VAL A 792 12.38 12.35 63.79
CA VAL A 792 11.72 11.78 64.97
C VAL A 792 12.75 11.64 66.08
N GLY A 793 12.47 12.28 67.23
CA GLY A 793 13.34 12.23 68.41
C GLY A 793 14.27 13.44 68.55
N SER A 794 14.79 13.61 69.76
CA SER A 794 15.83 14.60 70.07
C SER A 794 17.21 14.03 69.74
N PRO A 795 18.20 14.88 69.37
CA PRO A 795 19.58 14.42 69.23
C PRO A 795 20.05 13.73 70.52
N PRO A 796 20.88 12.68 70.42
CA PRO A 796 21.36 11.97 71.60
C PRO A 796 22.09 12.95 72.53
N PRO A 797 21.79 12.94 73.84
CA PRO A 797 22.47 13.82 74.77
C PRO A 797 23.94 13.43 74.90
N THR A 798 24.81 14.40 75.14
CA THR A 798 26.19 14.13 75.53
C THR A 798 26.21 13.56 76.93
N TRP A 799 26.82 12.39 77.08
CA TRP A 799 27.03 11.74 78.35
C TRP A 799 28.03 12.52 79.18
N THR A 800 27.62 12.86 80.40
CA THR A 800 28.47 13.46 81.42
C THR A 800 28.48 12.55 82.66
N PRO A 801 29.65 12.11 83.15
CA PRO A 801 29.71 11.37 84.40
C PRO A 801 29.25 12.30 85.54
N GLY A 802 28.05 12.09 86.12
CA GLY A 802 27.42 13.18 86.88
C GLY A 802 26.46 12.87 88.03
N GLU A 803 25.73 11.76 88.09
CA GLU A 803 24.62 11.64 89.07
C GLU A 803 24.60 10.38 89.96
N ALA A 804 25.46 9.37 89.74
CA ALA A 804 25.53 8.17 90.57
C ALA A 804 26.95 7.94 91.14
N ASP A 805 27.03 7.41 92.37
CA ASP A 805 28.28 6.97 92.97
C ASP A 805 28.88 5.86 92.08
N THR A 806 29.96 6.13 91.35
CA THR A 806 30.67 5.22 90.40
C THR A 806 29.95 4.91 89.08
N ALA A 807 30.68 4.98 87.95
CA ALA A 807 30.22 4.53 86.63
C ALA A 807 31.24 3.58 85.96
N GLY A 808 30.75 2.56 85.26
CA GLY A 808 31.57 1.69 84.40
C GLY A 808 31.47 2.12 82.94
N LEU A 809 32.61 2.21 82.24
CA LEU A 809 32.69 2.55 80.83
C LEU A 809 33.45 1.45 80.08
N VAL A 810 32.80 0.91 79.04
CA VAL A 810 33.38 -0.09 78.14
C VAL A 810 33.67 0.54 76.78
N VAL A 811 34.89 0.36 76.29
CA VAL A 811 35.35 0.89 75.01
C VAL A 811 36.11 -0.18 74.23
N ALA A 812 35.92 -0.27 72.91
CA ALA A 812 36.53 -1.34 72.11
C ALA A 812 38.06 -1.20 72.03
N HIS A 813 38.55 -0.01 71.69
CA HIS A 813 39.98 0.28 71.52
C HIS A 813 40.31 1.69 72.01
N GLY A 814 41.46 1.85 72.69
CA GLY A 814 42.11 3.11 73.04
C GLY A 814 41.19 4.33 73.25
N PHE A 815 40.84 4.64 74.50
CA PHE A 815 40.02 5.82 74.80
C PHE A 815 40.78 7.15 74.56
N ALA A 816 40.07 8.18 74.12
CA ALA A 816 40.59 9.53 74.04
C ALA A 816 40.81 10.10 75.45
N ARG A 817 42.05 9.96 75.97
CA ARG A 817 42.43 10.40 77.33
C ARG A 817 41.98 11.82 77.63
N ASP A 818 42.18 12.76 76.70
CA ASP A 818 41.86 14.17 76.93
C ASP A 818 40.36 14.43 77.15
N GLY A 819 39.48 13.81 76.35
CA GLY A 819 38.04 14.00 76.52
C GLY A 819 37.49 13.25 77.73
N LEU A 820 38.07 12.10 78.09
CA LEU A 820 37.74 11.40 79.33
C LEU A 820 38.22 12.18 80.57
N HIS A 821 39.41 12.78 80.52
CA HIS A 821 39.91 13.67 81.59
C HIS A 821 39.04 14.91 81.75
N ARG A 822 38.57 15.51 80.65
CA ARG A 822 37.59 16.61 80.70
C ARG A 822 36.28 16.16 81.37
N ALA A 823 35.77 14.98 81.00
CA ALA A 823 34.55 14.42 81.58
C ALA A 823 34.72 14.10 83.08
N SER A 824 35.85 13.50 83.45
CA SER A 824 36.26 13.20 84.83
C SER A 824 36.40 14.48 85.67
N ALA A 825 37.00 15.54 85.13
CA ALA A 825 37.14 16.83 85.79
C ALA A 825 35.80 17.55 85.99
N ALA A 826 34.86 17.40 85.06
CA ALA A 826 33.50 17.93 85.21
C ALA A 826 32.68 17.16 86.26
N GLY A 827 32.98 15.87 86.46
CA GLY A 827 32.23 14.96 87.33
C GLY A 827 32.89 14.61 88.68
N ASP A 828 34.04 15.19 89.02
CA ASP A 828 34.83 14.91 90.23
C ASP A 828 35.00 13.39 90.51
N ALA A 829 35.37 12.62 89.48
CA ALA A 829 35.49 11.15 89.56
C ALA A 829 36.83 10.68 88.94
N PRO A 830 37.79 10.11 89.71
CA PRO A 830 39.03 9.57 89.17
C PRO A 830 38.79 8.44 88.15
N ILE A 831 39.60 8.44 87.08
CA ILE A 831 39.62 7.38 86.07
C ILE A 831 40.54 6.26 86.55
N ILE A 832 40.03 5.03 86.63
CA ILE A 832 40.80 3.83 87.00
C ILE A 832 40.55 2.69 86.00
N SER A 833 41.51 1.78 85.84
CA SER A 833 41.33 0.60 84.98
C SER A 833 40.49 -0.48 85.66
N VAL A 834 39.97 -1.44 84.86
CA VAL A 834 39.20 -2.59 85.37
C VAL A 834 40.04 -3.44 86.36
N ASP A 835 41.31 -3.68 86.06
CA ASP A 835 42.22 -4.43 86.95
C ASP A 835 42.49 -3.68 88.26
N GLU A 836 42.66 -2.36 88.18
CA GLU A 836 42.86 -1.52 89.37
C GLU A 836 41.61 -1.54 90.26
N ALA A 837 40.41 -1.44 89.68
CA ALA A 837 39.15 -1.55 90.40
C ALA A 837 38.95 -2.94 91.05
N ALA A 838 39.34 -4.01 90.35
CA ALA A 838 39.28 -5.38 90.87
C ALA A 838 40.24 -5.58 92.06
N SER A 839 41.46 -5.03 91.99
CA SER A 839 42.46 -5.11 93.07
C SER A 839 42.04 -4.41 94.37
N ARG A 840 41.18 -3.38 94.26
CA ARG A 840 40.66 -2.58 95.38
C ARG A 840 39.46 -3.22 96.09
N GLY A 841 38.98 -4.38 95.63
CA GLY A 841 37.89 -5.12 96.28
C GLY A 841 36.48 -4.57 96.01
N GLY A 842 36.29 -3.85 94.90
CA GLY A 842 35.01 -3.26 94.49
C GLY A 842 35.09 -1.74 94.34
N ALA A 843 34.04 -1.14 93.78
CA ALA A 843 34.00 0.30 93.49
C ALA A 843 33.24 1.08 94.57
N SER A 844 33.79 1.12 95.78
CA SER A 844 33.19 1.74 96.97
C SER A 844 33.32 3.28 97.05
N SER A 845 33.95 3.91 96.05
CA SER A 845 34.19 5.35 95.97
C SER A 845 33.91 5.85 94.56
N ARG A 846 33.36 7.06 94.41
CA ARG A 846 33.03 7.73 93.14
C ARG A 846 34.21 7.67 92.16
N ALA A 847 34.18 6.75 91.20
CA ALA A 847 35.24 6.55 90.20
C ALA A 847 34.66 6.17 88.84
N LEU A 848 35.39 6.47 87.76
CA LEU A 848 35.08 6.04 86.41
C LEU A 848 35.97 4.85 86.04
N VAL A 849 35.40 3.65 86.05
CA VAL A 849 36.13 2.41 85.71
C VAL A 849 36.09 2.23 84.20
N VAL A 850 37.25 2.21 83.54
CA VAL A 850 37.34 2.10 82.08
C VAL A 850 38.12 0.86 81.69
N GLY A 851 37.62 0.12 80.70
CA GLY A 851 38.34 -1.03 80.15
C GLY A 851 37.75 -1.55 78.84
N THR A 852 38.45 -2.51 78.24
CA THR A 852 38.02 -3.20 77.02
C THR A 852 36.99 -4.28 77.34
N PRO A 853 36.20 -4.76 76.36
CA PRO A 853 35.29 -5.87 76.57
C PRO A 853 35.96 -7.10 77.20
N GLU A 854 37.19 -7.42 76.79
CA GLU A 854 37.96 -8.55 77.33
C GLU A 854 38.32 -8.36 78.80
N GLU A 855 38.78 -7.16 79.18
CA GLU A 855 39.12 -6.82 80.57
C GLU A 855 37.89 -6.93 81.48
N TRP A 856 36.74 -6.40 81.03
CA TRP A 856 35.47 -6.48 81.74
C TRP A 856 34.96 -7.92 81.89
N LEU A 857 35.05 -8.73 80.83
CA LEU A 857 34.61 -10.13 80.86
C LEU A 857 35.55 -11.01 81.68
N ALA A 858 36.86 -10.70 81.74
CA ALA A 858 37.82 -11.37 82.62
C ALA A 858 37.47 -11.14 84.10
N GLN A 859 36.99 -9.94 84.45
CA GLN A 859 36.57 -9.57 85.82
C GLN A 859 35.04 -9.68 86.01
N TRP A 860 34.43 -10.82 85.66
CA TRP A 860 32.97 -11.02 85.66
C TRP A 860 32.25 -10.68 86.97
N LYS A 861 32.90 -10.87 88.14
CA LYS A 861 32.33 -10.51 89.45
C LYS A 861 32.16 -9.01 89.61
N LEU A 862 33.19 -8.23 89.24
CA LEU A 862 33.18 -6.77 89.26
C LEU A 862 32.16 -6.22 88.25
N LEU A 863 32.11 -6.80 87.05
CA LEU A 863 31.10 -6.47 86.03
C LEU A 863 29.67 -6.70 86.54
N GLY A 864 29.42 -7.82 87.22
CA GLY A 864 28.12 -8.16 87.80
C GLY A 864 27.67 -7.20 88.90
N GLU A 865 28.58 -6.77 89.77
CA GLU A 865 28.31 -5.77 90.81
C GLU A 865 28.05 -4.38 90.20
N LEU A 866 28.90 -3.94 89.28
CA LEU A 866 28.81 -2.60 88.69
C LEU A 866 27.54 -2.42 87.86
N ARG A 867 27.21 -3.37 86.98
CA ARG A 867 26.00 -3.23 86.14
C ARG A 867 24.68 -3.29 86.91
N THR A 868 24.67 -3.79 88.15
CA THR A 868 23.44 -3.90 88.96
C THR A 868 23.21 -2.72 89.88
N ARG A 869 24.27 -2.02 90.30
CA ARG A 869 24.20 -0.92 91.27
C ARG A 869 24.55 0.45 90.69
N HIS A 870 25.22 0.48 89.55
CA HIS A 870 25.88 1.67 89.03
C HIS A 870 25.53 1.93 87.57
N GLU A 871 25.79 3.16 87.12
CA GLU A 871 25.64 3.52 85.72
C GLU A 871 26.70 2.79 84.88
N PHE A 872 26.28 2.21 83.75
CA PHE A 872 27.15 1.47 82.86
C PHE A 872 27.02 2.00 81.44
N VAL A 873 28.15 2.37 80.82
CA VAL A 873 28.19 2.95 79.48
C VAL A 873 28.98 2.01 78.57
N VAL A 874 28.39 1.60 77.47
CA VAL A 874 29.02 0.68 76.50
C VAL A 874 29.16 1.40 75.17
N SER A 875 30.39 1.53 74.67
CA SER A 875 30.65 2.08 73.32
C SER A 875 29.84 1.30 72.27
N ALA A 876 29.30 2.01 71.28
CA ALA A 876 28.57 1.41 70.17
C ALA A 876 29.44 0.45 69.33
N GLU A 877 30.76 0.61 69.40
CA GLU A 877 31.74 -0.30 68.78
C GLU A 877 31.70 -1.70 69.41
N CYS A 878 31.35 -1.82 70.69
CA CYS A 878 31.22 -3.09 71.43
C CYS A 878 29.84 -3.73 71.27
N SER A 879 29.21 -3.54 70.10
CA SER A 879 27.84 -4.03 69.83
C SER A 879 27.71 -5.55 69.93
N ALA A 880 28.76 -6.29 69.56
CA ALA A 880 28.77 -7.75 69.58
C ALA A 880 28.82 -8.32 71.01
N GLU A 881 29.55 -7.64 71.90
CA GLU A 881 29.75 -8.02 73.30
C GLU A 881 28.65 -7.47 74.22
N TYR A 882 27.79 -6.57 73.72
CA TYR A 882 26.77 -5.88 74.52
C TYR A 882 25.97 -6.81 75.43
N ARG A 883 25.46 -7.95 74.91
CA ARG A 883 24.68 -8.89 75.74
C ARG A 883 25.52 -9.55 76.84
N ALA A 884 26.77 -9.89 76.54
CA ALA A 884 27.68 -10.50 77.50
C ALA A 884 28.05 -9.49 78.61
N LEU A 885 28.32 -8.23 78.23
CA LEU A 885 28.66 -7.14 79.14
C LEU A 885 27.47 -6.76 80.04
N THR A 886 26.30 -6.53 79.45
CA THR A 886 25.13 -6.01 80.17
C THR A 886 24.28 -7.09 80.84
N GLY A 887 24.37 -8.35 80.38
CA GLY A 887 23.49 -9.44 80.83
C GLY A 887 22.05 -9.33 80.33
N ARG A 888 21.75 -8.36 79.46
CA ARG A 888 20.44 -8.14 78.85
C ARG A 888 20.23 -9.04 77.64
N ARG A 889 18.97 -9.43 77.40
CA ARG A 889 18.59 -10.26 76.24
C ARG A 889 18.11 -9.41 75.06
N ASP A 890 17.56 -8.24 75.33
CA ASP A 890 17.10 -7.26 74.35
C ASP A 890 18.27 -6.61 73.60
N LEU A 891 18.01 -6.24 72.35
CA LEU A 891 18.88 -5.36 71.59
C LEU A 891 18.67 -3.92 72.06
N PRO A 892 19.74 -3.14 72.31
CA PRO A 892 19.58 -1.73 72.65
C PRO A 892 19.04 -0.95 71.45
N VAL A 893 18.65 0.31 71.68
CA VAL A 893 18.36 1.25 70.58
C VAL A 893 19.56 1.30 69.63
N TYR A 894 19.34 1.31 68.32
CA TYR A 894 20.45 1.31 67.39
C TYR A 894 21.29 2.59 67.54
N ALA A 895 22.60 2.40 67.65
CA ALA A 895 23.62 3.44 67.60
C ALA A 895 24.66 3.02 66.58
N ALA A 896 25.11 3.95 65.73
CA ALA A 896 26.13 3.69 64.74
C ALA A 896 27.43 3.30 65.45
N ALA A 897 28.12 2.27 64.96
CA ALA A 897 29.40 1.81 65.50
C ALA A 897 30.51 2.83 65.20
N ARG A 898 30.53 3.92 65.97
CA ARG A 898 31.49 5.03 65.91
C ARG A 898 32.01 5.30 67.31
N ALA A 899 33.25 5.79 67.40
CA ALA A 899 33.95 6.05 68.66
C ALA A 899 33.28 7.10 69.57
N ASP A 900 32.37 7.92 69.03
CA ASP A 900 31.62 8.95 69.76
C ASP A 900 30.21 8.51 70.17
N ARG A 901 29.77 7.31 69.80
CA ARG A 901 28.44 6.77 70.11
C ARG A 901 28.52 5.74 71.23
N ALA A 902 27.60 5.78 72.18
CA ALA A 902 27.49 4.78 73.23
C ALA A 902 26.04 4.54 73.68
N TRP A 903 25.85 3.45 74.43
CA TRP A 903 24.65 3.16 75.18
C TRP A 903 24.86 3.43 76.66
N ARG A 904 24.05 4.31 77.22
CA ARG A 904 23.96 4.55 78.66
C ARG A 904 22.94 3.61 79.28
N LEU A 905 23.34 2.89 80.32
CA LEU A 905 22.52 1.95 81.07
C LEU A 905 22.49 2.39 82.53
N VAL A 906 21.30 2.73 83.00
CA VAL A 906 21.03 2.94 84.43
C VAL A 906 20.41 1.65 84.99
N PRO A 907 20.68 1.25 86.24
CA PRO A 907 19.99 0.13 86.88
C PRO A 907 18.48 0.24 86.68
N ASP A 908 17.84 -0.86 86.28
CA ASP A 908 16.40 -0.98 85.97
C ASP A 908 15.84 -0.06 84.84
N GLY A 909 16.69 0.74 84.17
CA GLY A 909 16.30 1.61 83.06
C GLY A 909 16.54 1.02 81.67
N ALA A 910 15.84 1.51 80.63
CA ALA A 910 16.12 1.15 79.24
C ALA A 910 17.48 1.71 78.78
N ALA A 911 18.14 1.04 77.84
CA ALA A 911 19.38 1.54 77.24
C ALA A 911 19.09 2.81 76.41
N GLN A 912 19.83 3.89 76.67
CA GLN A 912 19.68 5.16 75.96
C GLN A 912 20.90 5.44 75.08
N ARG A 913 20.67 5.93 73.85
CA ARG A 913 21.75 6.39 72.96
C ARG A 913 22.32 7.72 73.48
N VAL A 914 23.63 7.80 73.67
CA VAL A 914 24.35 9.00 74.14
C VAL A 914 25.59 9.28 73.30
N LEU A 915 26.05 10.52 73.32
CA LEU A 915 27.33 10.93 72.74
C LEU A 915 28.43 10.91 73.79
N LEU A 916 29.59 10.36 73.47
CA LEU A 916 30.73 10.39 74.37
C LEU A 916 31.42 11.77 74.29
N PRO A 917 31.93 12.32 75.42
CA PRO A 917 32.38 13.71 75.55
C PRO A 917 33.70 14.05 74.82
N TRP A 918 34.25 13.11 74.06
CA TRP A 918 35.42 13.29 73.20
C TRP A 918 35.07 13.42 71.72
N SER A 919 33.77 13.47 71.39
CA SER A 919 33.25 13.79 70.05
C SER A 919 33.60 15.20 69.61
#